data_AF-A0A918JVN6-F1
#
_entry.id   AF-A0A918JVN6-F1
#
_cell.length_a   1.000
_cell.length_b   1.000
_cell.length_c   1.000
_cell.angle_alpha   90.00
_cell.angle_beta   90.00
_cell.angle_gamma   90.00
#
_symmetry.space_group_name_H-M   'P 1'
#
loop_
_entity.id
_entity.type
_entity.pdbx_description
1 polymer ?
#
loop_
_entity_poly.entity_id
_entity_poly.type
_entity_poly.pdbx_seq_one_letter_code
_entity_poly.pdbx_strand_id
1 'polypeptide(L)'
;MKIKDIYTTNFSIQKILFVIGLLYSSIYNLSAQSIVSVEVVWPSYAEENLVQIRDAANTTIFYQDCVPGNCFVDTSANLAYTNAGSVALPAGNYQLLKGDRFQDGWQGAATVRIFVDGVLLFTDTFPAGYIEYVPFTVTDTGVNFNPPLTLYDEFDGNFDYAVTGASFRNQPDGVNPCSITTTSTANGLTSPIPPTATIQKAYLFWAQSNYQRDDQITFEGQLVTPNLINSYLLGNSSYFGMVSDVTTLVSTIPNPSTNVYDFTNLSINNTGSYCAGTTVIGAWSLIIFYSDPSLSASTINIYNGFNGLQDPTGTDPPKSFLLDNFFDNGSSGAKTTILSWEGDIPLANNEQLTVTPTSTGIPTKLSGDGDNNGTTINNPFNSTVFDGTTGVNRIEYGLDLDTYDITAIIPIGETSLTTNVDVGQDLVILNSVVLKVPSNLIKGVVFEDINYPGGSGRNLSLSSGTPLENVTVELYNSSNILEKTTTTDSNGEYLFGGMINGTFSIRVVNNTIRSTRGGGSTCTTCIPIQTFRKNYLGGTLTEVTTEVGGANPNSQDVSSGTLSGAQTVSSVSILNEGPTHIDFGFNFNTIVNTNTNGQGSLQQFIINSNNLDNTGLDIEPHPNNTSLDPASGEDVSIFMIPSNPDPLGRTADTNFVGGIFSITQTTQLSAITDTDTFIDGRTQTAYSGNTNTGTVGSGGTNVGVSATVLPNYNQPEIQINGSTSGDLFRIQGNGATIRNMAIYANGNIGIQNTAGSIAKPTVITENLIGVNANGVLSTRLTTGVRVSATAVSEIKNNYISQNGANGISIEGGTSTVIQYNDIENNGNNTCADGIALSNGTGIQIQHNLINNTAAIGIDGWNYPGGVTINENTITNSGQNGGICSGVIENNGIRLFGSNSSMISNIIANNGGAGLVLTGGNTSGNLISQNSIYNNGTSSPALGIDIDQSTTGNPVGDGVTINDNNDIDNGPNGSLNFPVFESAVTSGTTLKVVGWVRPGATVEFFLTDTNQGTANVGDNQLGLTQDYGEGQIFLGSAIEGSGADVDATTSSYIDADGNTDTTNRFNFTINLSSSIPTGSIITATATVVNSTSEFGNTFPVGAATVITNRKITYRVNR
;
A
#
# COMPACT_ATOMS: atom_id res chain seq x y z
N MET A 1 98.26 11.69 1.88
CA MET A 1 98.88 10.68 1.00
C MET A 1 97.94 10.45 -0.18
N LYS A 2 98.40 10.81 -1.40
CA LYS A 2 97.93 10.51 -2.78
C LYS A 2 96.48 10.87 -3.21
N ILE A 3 96.31 11.92 -4.04
CA ILE A 3 96.04 11.93 -5.52
C ILE A 3 94.57 11.48 -5.81
N LYS A 4 93.57 12.31 -6.15
CA LYS A 4 93.37 13.51 -6.99
C LYS A 4 93.27 13.24 -8.52
N ASP A 5 92.08 13.55 -9.04
CA ASP A 5 91.68 13.95 -10.39
C ASP A 5 91.75 12.93 -11.56
N ILE A 6 90.58 12.64 -12.15
CA ILE A 6 90.18 12.94 -13.55
C ILE A 6 88.81 12.25 -13.80
N TYR A 7 87.76 13.04 -14.09
CA TYR A 7 86.62 12.80 -15.01
C TYR A 7 85.47 13.76 -14.68
N THR A 8 85.71 15.05 -14.92
CA THR A 8 84.70 16.12 -14.94
C THR A 8 84.71 16.75 -16.32
N THR A 9 83.80 16.35 -17.23
CA THR A 9 83.43 17.16 -18.42
C THR A 9 82.23 16.67 -19.27
N ASN A 10 81.37 15.72 -18.85
CA ASN A 10 80.18 15.37 -19.67
C ASN A 10 78.81 15.38 -18.97
N PHE A 11 78.74 15.72 -17.67
CA PHE A 11 77.48 15.73 -16.91
C PHE A 11 76.69 17.06 -16.95
N SER A 12 77.21 18.09 -17.64
CA SER A 12 76.65 19.46 -17.60
C SER A 12 75.69 19.80 -18.75
N ILE A 13 75.63 19.00 -19.83
CA ILE A 13 74.80 19.34 -21.01
C ILE A 13 73.37 18.80 -20.88
N GLN A 14 73.15 17.63 -20.28
CA GLN A 14 71.79 17.08 -20.09
C GLN A 14 70.96 17.82 -19.05
N LYS A 15 71.55 18.36 -17.98
CA LYS A 15 70.81 19.20 -17.02
C LYS A 15 70.50 20.60 -17.56
N ILE A 16 71.32 21.13 -18.47
CA ILE A 16 71.02 22.40 -19.13
C ILE A 16 69.92 22.23 -20.19
N LEU A 17 69.84 21.10 -20.89
CA LEU A 17 68.70 20.77 -21.77
C LEU A 17 67.41 20.47 -20.99
N PHE A 18 67.47 19.81 -19.83
CA PHE A 18 66.31 19.56 -18.97
C PHE A 18 65.77 20.84 -18.31
N VAL A 19 66.65 21.77 -17.95
CA VAL A 19 66.27 23.08 -17.38
C VAL A 19 65.84 24.07 -18.46
N ILE A 20 66.38 24.01 -19.69
CA ILE A 20 65.88 24.78 -20.84
C ILE A 20 64.52 24.22 -21.32
N GLY A 21 64.28 22.91 -21.23
CA GLY A 21 62.96 22.30 -21.45
C GLY A 21 61.91 22.72 -20.42
N LEU A 22 62.29 22.82 -19.14
CA LEU A 22 61.43 23.36 -18.06
C LEU A 22 61.22 24.88 -18.14
N LEU A 23 62.17 25.63 -18.73
CA LEU A 23 62.04 27.08 -18.93
C LEU A 23 61.21 27.42 -20.18
N TYR A 24 61.14 26.55 -21.19
CA TYR A 24 60.21 26.71 -22.33
C TYR A 24 58.76 26.32 -21.98
N SER A 25 58.53 25.40 -21.04
CA SER A 25 57.17 25.08 -20.56
C SER A 25 56.57 26.15 -19.64
N SER A 26 57.37 27.08 -19.10
CA SER A 26 56.89 28.12 -18.17
C SER A 26 56.33 29.39 -18.82
N ILE A 27 56.22 29.46 -20.14
CA ILE A 27 55.66 30.64 -20.86
C ILE A 27 54.33 30.34 -21.57
N TYR A 28 53.79 29.12 -21.43
CA TYR A 28 52.42 28.79 -21.83
C TYR A 28 51.61 28.27 -20.64
N ASN A 29 51.42 29.13 -19.62
CA ASN A 29 50.26 29.00 -18.74
C ASN A 29 49.13 29.84 -19.37
N LEU A 30 48.50 29.29 -20.40
CA LEU A 30 47.05 29.46 -20.53
C LEU A 30 46.46 28.33 -19.69
N SER A 31 46.06 28.64 -18.46
CA SER A 31 45.30 27.70 -17.64
C SER A 31 44.06 27.31 -18.42
N ALA A 32 43.93 26.04 -18.79
CA ALA A 32 42.69 25.53 -19.36
C ALA A 32 41.54 25.80 -18.38
N GLN A 33 40.41 26.22 -18.93
CA GLN A 33 39.22 26.58 -18.16
C GLN A 33 38.17 25.51 -18.45
N SER A 34 37.70 24.80 -17.42
CA SER A 34 36.53 23.95 -17.53
C SER A 34 35.29 24.82 -17.66
N ILE A 35 34.37 24.43 -18.54
CA ILE A 35 33.07 25.06 -18.64
C ILE A 35 32.23 24.53 -17.49
N VAL A 36 32.00 25.38 -16.50
CA VAL A 36 31.04 25.09 -15.44
C VAL A 36 29.70 25.66 -15.85
N SER A 37 28.74 24.79 -16.14
CA SER A 37 27.37 25.19 -16.39
C SER A 37 26.53 25.01 -15.12
N VAL A 38 25.73 26.03 -14.84
CA VAL A 38 24.77 26.06 -13.75
C VAL A 38 23.40 26.08 -14.37
N GLU A 39 22.58 25.11 -14.00
CA GLU A 39 21.18 25.07 -14.36
C GLU A 39 20.36 25.17 -13.07
N VAL A 40 19.37 26.06 -13.08
CA VAL A 40 18.44 26.21 -11.96
C VAL A 40 17.02 26.01 -12.42
N VAL A 41 16.33 25.06 -11.80
CA VAL A 41 14.91 24.80 -12.00
C VAL A 41 14.14 25.44 -10.86
N TRP A 42 13.28 26.39 -11.19
CA TRP A 42 12.40 27.11 -10.26
C TRP A 42 10.97 26.60 -10.42
N PRO A 43 10.48 25.68 -9.58
CA PRO A 43 9.10 25.16 -9.64
C PRO A 43 8.01 26.18 -9.27
N SER A 44 8.35 27.30 -8.64
CA SER A 44 7.42 28.36 -8.24
C SER A 44 8.11 29.74 -8.20
N TYR A 45 7.33 30.80 -7.93
CA TYR A 45 7.79 32.19 -7.83
C TYR A 45 8.95 32.39 -6.83
N ALA A 46 10.02 33.07 -7.25
CA ALA A 46 11.34 33.10 -6.57
C ALA A 46 12.09 34.45 -6.79
N GLU A 47 11.39 35.59 -6.74
CA GLU A 47 11.87 36.91 -7.23
C GLU A 47 13.09 37.55 -6.52
N GLU A 48 13.66 36.87 -5.53
CA GLU A 48 14.73 37.41 -4.69
C GLU A 48 15.87 36.39 -4.47
N ASN A 49 15.76 35.21 -5.08
CA ASN A 49 16.73 34.13 -4.95
C ASN A 49 17.92 34.33 -5.90
N LEU A 50 19.13 34.05 -5.42
CA LEU A 50 20.34 34.11 -6.22
C LEU A 50 21.19 32.86 -6.08
N VAL A 51 21.89 32.54 -7.17
CA VAL A 51 22.90 31.49 -7.25
C VAL A 51 24.20 32.10 -7.75
N GLN A 52 25.29 31.85 -7.04
CA GLN A 52 26.62 32.36 -7.37
C GLN A 52 27.67 31.27 -7.30
N ILE A 53 28.65 31.32 -8.19
CA ILE A 53 29.91 30.61 -7.96
C ILE A 53 30.93 31.62 -7.45
N ARG A 54 31.62 31.27 -6.37
CA ARG A 54 32.67 32.07 -5.75
C ARG A 54 34.00 31.33 -5.75
N ASP A 55 35.09 32.08 -5.93
CA ASP A 55 36.45 31.55 -5.78
C ASP A 55 36.82 31.35 -4.30
N ALA A 56 38.00 30.76 -4.06
CA ALA A 56 38.58 30.61 -2.73
C ALA A 56 38.85 31.94 -1.98
N ALA A 57 38.82 33.09 -2.68
CA ALA A 57 38.91 34.42 -2.08
C ALA A 57 37.52 35.04 -1.80
N ASN A 58 36.44 34.26 -1.98
CA ASN A 58 35.04 34.65 -1.82
C ASN A 58 34.57 35.73 -2.83
N THR A 59 35.28 35.85 -3.95
CA THR A 59 34.92 36.73 -5.08
C THR A 59 33.89 36.02 -5.95
N THR A 60 32.80 36.70 -6.31
CA THR A 60 31.79 36.16 -7.23
C THR A 60 32.34 36.12 -8.66
N ILE A 61 32.34 34.94 -9.26
CA ILE A 61 32.85 34.68 -10.63
C ILE A 61 31.70 34.41 -11.60
N PHE A 62 30.68 33.72 -11.12
CA PHE A 62 29.42 33.53 -11.81
C PHE A 62 28.29 34.02 -10.93
N TYR A 63 27.33 34.69 -11.55
CA TYR A 63 26.19 35.27 -10.86
C TYR A 63 24.96 35.07 -11.72
N GLN A 64 23.95 34.42 -11.15
CA GLN A 64 22.65 34.25 -11.75
C GLN A 64 21.58 34.66 -10.72
N ASP A 65 20.73 35.62 -11.08
CA ASP A 65 19.57 36.02 -10.30
C ASP A 65 18.26 35.83 -11.08
N CYS A 66 17.17 35.72 -10.34
CA CYS A 66 15.83 35.89 -10.88
C CYS A 66 15.39 37.34 -10.69
N VAL A 67 15.54 38.19 -11.71
CA VAL A 67 14.94 39.54 -11.69
C VAL A 67 13.59 39.49 -12.44
N PRO A 68 12.52 40.15 -11.93
CA PRO A 68 11.18 40.10 -12.53
C PRO A 68 11.12 40.51 -14.02
N GLY A 69 12.12 41.24 -14.53
CA GLY A 69 12.21 41.63 -15.94
C GLY A 69 12.96 40.67 -16.88
N ASN A 70 13.70 39.69 -16.34
CA ASN A 70 14.54 38.77 -17.14
C ASN A 70 14.06 37.32 -17.13
N CYS A 71 13.25 36.92 -16.14
CA CYS A 71 12.78 35.54 -15.98
C CYS A 71 11.29 35.35 -16.35
N PHE A 72 10.53 36.44 -16.49
CA PHE A 72 9.12 36.40 -16.85
C PHE A 72 8.78 37.48 -17.88
N VAL A 73 8.05 37.10 -18.93
CA VAL A 73 7.53 38.04 -19.94
C VAL A 73 6.05 38.36 -19.71
N ASP A 74 5.42 37.80 -18.67
CA ASP A 74 4.01 38.02 -18.32
C ASP A 74 3.80 37.94 -16.79
N THR A 75 3.03 38.89 -16.26
CA THR A 75 2.75 39.11 -14.83
C THR A 75 1.70 38.17 -14.24
N SER A 76 1.62 36.91 -14.69
CA SER A 76 0.69 35.91 -14.14
C SER A 76 1.43 34.87 -13.27
N ALA A 77 0.94 34.70 -12.04
CA ALA A 77 1.57 33.90 -10.99
C ALA A 77 1.57 32.38 -11.27
N ASN A 78 2.62 31.68 -10.83
CA ASN A 78 2.85 30.22 -10.78
C ASN A 78 3.28 29.49 -12.07
N LEU A 79 4.32 29.94 -12.77
CA LEU A 79 4.98 29.12 -13.79
C LEU A 79 6.36 28.63 -13.31
N ALA A 80 6.59 27.32 -13.47
CA ALA A 80 7.91 26.74 -13.33
C ALA A 80 8.77 27.15 -14.51
N TYR A 81 10.02 27.55 -14.26
CA TYR A 81 10.93 27.96 -15.33
C TYR A 81 12.36 27.53 -14.99
N THR A 82 13.18 27.37 -16.04
CA THR A 82 14.58 26.98 -15.92
C THR A 82 15.44 28.08 -16.50
N ASN A 83 16.50 28.46 -15.80
CA ASN A 83 17.55 29.30 -16.37
C ASN A 83 18.90 28.59 -16.26
N ALA A 84 19.69 28.72 -17.32
CA ALA A 84 21.02 28.17 -17.41
C ALA A 84 22.03 29.26 -17.74
N GLY A 85 23.24 29.11 -17.23
CA GLY A 85 24.38 29.95 -17.56
C GLY A 85 25.67 29.16 -17.40
N SER A 86 26.71 29.58 -18.10
CA SER A 86 28.01 28.92 -18.07
C SER A 86 29.14 29.91 -17.82
N VAL A 87 30.16 29.48 -17.09
CA VAL A 87 31.39 30.24 -16.88
C VAL A 87 32.59 29.32 -17.08
N ALA A 88 33.64 29.85 -17.68
CA ALA A 88 34.91 29.15 -17.82
C ALA A 88 35.74 29.36 -16.54
N LEU A 89 36.00 28.28 -15.79
CA LEU A 89 36.72 28.31 -14.51
C LEU A 89 38.01 27.48 -14.60
N PRO A 90 39.16 28.00 -14.16
CA PRO A 90 40.37 27.19 -14.06
C PRO A 90 40.22 26.09 -12.99
N ALA A 91 41.09 25.09 -13.01
CA ALA A 91 41.13 24.09 -11.96
C ALA A 91 41.34 24.75 -10.58
N GLY A 92 40.51 24.39 -9.60
CA GLY A 92 40.50 25.03 -8.30
C GLY A 92 39.31 24.65 -7.44
N ASN A 93 39.33 25.15 -6.20
CA ASN A 93 38.20 25.00 -5.28
C ASN A 93 37.29 26.23 -5.39
N TYR A 94 36.01 25.96 -5.54
CA TYR A 94 34.95 26.95 -5.67
C TYR A 94 33.86 26.69 -4.64
N GLN A 95 33.00 27.68 -4.45
CA GLN A 95 31.82 27.57 -3.61
C GLN A 95 30.60 28.00 -4.40
N LEU A 96 29.57 27.15 -4.43
CA LEU A 96 28.25 27.56 -4.82
C LEU A 96 27.63 28.29 -3.62
N LEU A 97 27.39 29.59 -3.77
CA LEU A 97 26.59 30.36 -2.83
C LEU A 97 25.14 30.33 -3.29
N LYS A 98 24.27 29.97 -2.35
CA LYS A 98 22.83 30.03 -2.49
C LYS A 98 22.22 30.90 -1.42
N GLY A 99 21.37 31.86 -1.78
CA GLY A 99 20.86 32.80 -0.79
C GLY A 99 19.82 33.80 -1.28
N ASP A 100 19.11 34.38 -0.32
CA ASP A 100 18.15 35.46 -0.51
C ASP A 100 18.91 36.79 -0.62
N ARG A 101 18.65 37.54 -1.69
CA ARG A 101 19.30 38.83 -1.98
C ARG A 101 18.98 39.89 -0.92
N PHE A 102 17.77 39.94 -0.39
CA PHE A 102 17.29 41.01 0.50
C PHE A 102 17.17 40.60 1.97
N GLN A 103 17.32 39.31 2.27
CA GLN A 103 17.30 38.74 3.62
C GLN A 103 15.97 38.98 4.37
N ASP A 104 14.87 39.12 3.63
CA ASP A 104 13.51 39.35 4.13
C ASP A 104 12.61 38.12 4.05
N GLY A 105 13.05 37.03 3.42
CA GLY A 105 12.40 35.73 3.46
C GLY A 105 12.41 35.02 2.10
N TRP A 106 12.97 33.81 2.08
CA TRP A 106 13.12 33.00 0.86
C TRP A 106 11.77 32.53 0.28
N GLN A 107 11.57 32.68 -1.03
CA GLN A 107 10.35 32.30 -1.75
C GLN A 107 10.57 31.06 -2.63
N GLY A 108 9.83 29.97 -2.37
CA GLY A 108 9.77 28.75 -3.20
C GLY A 108 10.96 27.78 -3.07
N ALA A 109 10.79 26.50 -3.37
CA ALA A 109 11.92 25.56 -3.50
C ALA A 109 12.57 25.70 -4.88
N ALA A 110 13.82 25.29 -5.05
CA ALA A 110 14.47 25.19 -6.36
C ALA A 110 15.35 23.95 -6.43
N THR A 111 15.83 23.60 -7.62
CA THR A 111 16.88 22.58 -7.80
C THR A 111 17.99 23.16 -8.65
N VAL A 112 19.24 23.05 -8.19
CA VAL A 112 20.43 23.47 -8.95
C VAL A 112 21.20 22.23 -9.34
N ARG A 113 21.59 22.22 -10.60
CA ARG A 113 22.53 21.25 -11.15
C ARG A 113 23.78 21.99 -11.57
N ILE A 114 24.93 21.51 -11.09
CA ILE A 114 26.24 21.99 -11.52
C ILE A 114 26.84 20.91 -12.41
N PHE A 115 27.19 21.30 -13.63
CA PHE A 115 27.97 20.46 -14.52
C PHE A 115 29.35 21.07 -14.68
N VAL A 116 30.37 20.23 -14.69
CA VAL A 116 31.74 20.59 -15.08
C VAL A 116 32.03 19.84 -16.37
N ASP A 117 32.27 20.57 -17.45
CA ASP A 117 32.51 20.01 -18.79
C ASP A 117 31.40 19.02 -19.23
N GLY A 118 30.15 19.36 -18.90
CA GLY A 118 28.95 18.56 -19.21
C GLY A 118 28.69 17.39 -18.26
N VAL A 119 29.61 17.07 -17.35
CA VAL A 119 29.43 16.02 -16.33
C VAL A 119 28.73 16.62 -15.11
N LEU A 120 27.59 16.04 -14.73
CA LEU A 120 26.87 16.45 -13.51
C LEU A 120 27.74 16.19 -12.29
N LEU A 121 28.24 17.26 -11.66
CA LEU A 121 29.08 17.17 -10.48
C LEU A 121 28.23 16.93 -9.23
N PHE A 122 27.11 17.63 -9.11
CA PHE A 122 26.09 17.36 -8.09
C PHE A 122 24.76 18.02 -8.45
N THR A 123 23.68 17.46 -7.90
CA THR A 123 22.36 18.07 -7.84
C THR A 123 22.09 18.43 -6.39
N ASP A 124 21.59 19.65 -6.16
CA ASP A 124 21.20 20.10 -4.84
C ASP A 124 19.83 20.79 -4.90
N THR A 125 19.01 20.58 -3.88
CA THR A 125 17.65 21.15 -3.77
C THR A 125 17.65 22.18 -2.64
N PHE A 126 17.05 23.35 -2.87
CA PHE A 126 16.98 24.44 -1.88
C PHE A 126 15.73 24.24 -1.01
N PRO A 127 15.84 23.82 0.26
CA PRO A 127 14.75 24.03 1.22
C PRO A 127 14.64 25.52 1.57
N ALA A 128 13.48 25.96 2.08
CA ALA A 128 13.28 27.35 2.44
C ALA A 128 14.20 27.80 3.60
N GLY A 129 15.04 28.84 3.38
CA GLY A 129 15.75 29.62 4.42
C GLY A 129 17.30 29.60 4.40
N TYR A 130 17.89 30.79 4.64
CA TYR A 130 19.31 31.18 4.86
C TYR A 130 20.39 30.87 3.79
N ILE A 131 21.43 31.71 3.79
CA ILE A 131 22.59 31.63 2.88
C ILE A 131 23.40 30.37 3.20
N GLU A 132 23.61 29.51 2.20
CA GLU A 132 24.43 28.31 2.32
C GLU A 132 25.53 28.30 1.25
N TYR A 133 26.67 27.71 1.61
CA TYR A 133 27.84 27.57 0.74
C TYR A 133 28.12 26.09 0.53
N VAL A 134 28.02 25.62 -0.72
CA VAL A 134 28.34 24.25 -1.10
C VAL A 134 29.72 24.26 -1.77
N PRO A 135 30.76 23.69 -1.14
CA PRO A 135 32.07 23.61 -1.76
C PRO A 135 32.05 22.60 -2.91
N PHE A 136 32.69 22.96 -4.02
CA PHE A 136 32.93 22.03 -5.11
C PHE A 136 34.31 22.29 -5.72
N THR A 137 34.91 21.26 -6.30
CA THR A 137 36.23 21.37 -6.94
C THR A 137 36.04 21.24 -8.44
N VAL A 138 36.57 22.21 -9.19
CA VAL A 138 36.77 22.07 -10.62
C VAL A 138 38.14 21.43 -10.80
N THR A 139 38.16 20.20 -11.28
CA THR A 139 39.39 19.52 -11.69
C THR A 139 39.59 19.73 -13.18
N ASP A 140 40.81 20.07 -13.62
CA ASP A 140 41.19 19.95 -15.03
C ASP A 140 40.82 18.53 -15.49
N THR A 141 40.31 18.37 -16.71
CA THR A 141 40.19 17.06 -17.34
C THR A 141 41.61 16.55 -17.56
N GLY A 142 42.14 15.90 -16.53
CA GLY A 142 43.52 15.46 -16.46
C GLY A 142 43.85 14.68 -17.72
N VAL A 143 44.92 15.08 -18.40
CA VAL A 143 45.33 14.39 -19.62
C VAL A 143 46.00 13.07 -19.21
N ASN A 144 45.35 11.95 -19.50
CA ASN A 144 45.98 10.65 -19.27
C ASN A 144 47.08 10.42 -20.30
N PHE A 145 48.27 10.09 -19.83
CA PHE A 145 49.41 9.86 -20.72
C PHE A 145 49.55 8.38 -21.06
N ASN A 146 49.46 8.08 -22.35
CA ASN A 146 49.57 6.75 -22.96
C ASN A 146 48.77 5.66 -22.22
N PRO A 147 47.47 5.87 -21.94
CA PRO A 147 46.67 4.89 -21.20
C PRO A 147 46.51 3.60 -22.01
N PRO A 148 46.65 2.42 -21.37
CA PRO A 148 46.33 1.14 -22.01
C PRO A 148 44.82 1.02 -22.25
N LEU A 149 44.41 0.05 -23.08
CA LEU A 149 43.00 -0.34 -23.19
C LEU A 149 42.51 -0.98 -21.89
N THR A 150 41.43 -0.44 -21.34
CA THR A 150 40.73 -0.98 -20.16
C THR A 150 39.23 -0.88 -20.36
N LEU A 151 38.43 -1.75 -19.71
CA LEU A 151 36.97 -1.72 -19.79
C LEU A 151 36.45 -0.33 -19.39
N TYR A 152 35.64 0.24 -20.27
CA TYR A 152 35.10 1.60 -20.17
C TYR A 152 33.60 1.59 -19.90
N ASP A 153 32.83 0.73 -20.57
CA ASP A 153 31.39 0.52 -20.35
C ASP A 153 30.97 -0.90 -20.77
N GLU A 154 29.85 -1.39 -20.22
CA GLU A 154 29.28 -2.72 -20.46
C GLU A 154 27.76 -2.63 -20.64
N PHE A 155 27.24 -3.24 -21.70
CA PHE A 155 25.82 -3.29 -22.02
C PHE A 155 25.34 -4.73 -22.11
N ASP A 156 24.44 -5.11 -21.21
CA ASP A 156 23.79 -6.41 -21.17
C ASP A 156 22.33 -6.29 -21.62
N GLY A 157 21.89 -7.14 -22.55
CA GLY A 157 20.48 -7.21 -22.95
C GLY A 157 20.29 -7.53 -24.44
N ASN A 158 19.15 -7.15 -24.99
CA ASN A 158 18.89 -7.20 -26.42
C ASN A 158 19.52 -5.97 -27.11
N PHE A 159 20.86 -5.89 -27.08
CA PHE A 159 21.63 -4.76 -27.56
C PHE A 159 22.38 -5.07 -28.86
N ASP A 160 22.65 -4.02 -29.62
CA ASP A 160 23.65 -4.02 -30.69
C ASP A 160 24.28 -2.62 -30.77
N TYR A 161 25.28 -2.48 -31.62
CA TYR A 161 25.94 -1.20 -31.85
C TYR A 161 26.25 -1.01 -33.34
N ALA A 162 26.28 0.26 -33.74
CA ALA A 162 26.63 0.71 -35.08
C ALA A 162 27.69 1.81 -35.00
N VAL A 163 28.60 1.84 -35.98
CA VAL A 163 29.74 2.77 -35.97
C VAL A 163 29.83 3.59 -37.24
N THR A 164 30.47 4.75 -37.16
CA THR A 164 30.91 5.53 -38.33
C THR A 164 32.12 6.37 -37.94
N GLY A 165 32.77 6.98 -38.93
CA GLY A 165 33.91 7.85 -38.71
C GLY A 165 34.40 8.40 -40.04
N ALA A 166 35.20 9.45 -39.95
CA ALA A 166 35.85 10.05 -41.11
C ALA A 166 37.14 10.77 -40.71
N SER A 167 37.99 11.01 -41.71
CA SER A 167 39.25 11.72 -41.55
C SER A 167 39.19 13.15 -42.14
N PHE A 168 40.02 14.04 -41.61
CA PHE A 168 40.35 15.33 -42.21
C PHE A 168 41.45 15.19 -43.26
N ARG A 169 42.27 14.14 -43.18
CA ARG A 169 43.31 13.83 -44.17
C ARG A 169 42.62 13.35 -45.45
N ASN A 170 42.89 14.02 -46.57
CA ASN A 170 42.17 13.77 -47.83
C ASN A 170 43.04 13.22 -48.97
N GLN A 171 44.29 12.87 -48.67
CA GLN A 171 45.23 12.22 -49.59
C GLN A 171 46.05 11.18 -48.82
N PRO A 172 46.51 10.10 -49.47
CA PRO A 172 47.39 9.11 -48.84
C PRO A 172 48.83 9.62 -48.74
N ASP A 173 49.62 8.94 -47.92
CA ASP A 173 51.05 9.16 -47.68
C ASP A 173 51.91 9.21 -48.94
N GLY A 174 51.62 8.31 -49.89
CA GLY A 174 52.34 8.26 -51.17
C GLY A 174 52.10 9.49 -52.06
N VAL A 175 51.15 10.37 -51.72
CA VAL A 175 50.80 11.58 -52.48
C VAL A 175 51.09 12.84 -51.67
N ASN A 176 50.39 13.04 -50.55
CA ASN A 176 50.60 14.18 -49.65
C ASN A 176 49.97 13.91 -48.27
N PRO A 177 50.73 13.37 -47.29
CA PRO A 177 50.21 13.03 -45.95
C PRO A 177 49.77 14.27 -45.15
N CYS A 178 50.16 15.46 -45.59
CA CYS A 178 49.91 16.72 -44.89
C CYS A 178 48.68 17.47 -45.43
N SER A 179 48.02 16.90 -46.46
CA SER A 179 46.83 17.47 -47.06
C SER A 179 45.61 17.20 -46.19
N ILE A 180 45.06 18.26 -45.58
CA ILE A 180 43.86 18.21 -44.74
C ILE A 180 42.75 19.12 -45.30
N THR A 181 41.51 18.79 -44.98
CA THR A 181 40.33 19.66 -45.15
C THR A 181 40.01 20.40 -43.85
N THR A 182 39.03 21.32 -43.88
CA THR A 182 38.50 22.01 -42.69
C THR A 182 37.22 21.38 -42.14
N THR A 183 36.67 20.41 -42.87
CA THR A 183 35.45 19.66 -42.54
C THR A 183 35.69 18.20 -42.91
N SER A 184 35.29 17.30 -42.03
CA SER A 184 35.30 15.86 -42.22
C SER A 184 33.86 15.34 -42.12
N THR A 185 33.44 14.52 -43.08
CA THR A 185 32.04 14.10 -43.22
C THR A 185 31.96 12.59 -43.41
N ALA A 186 31.12 11.91 -42.63
CA ALA A 186 30.82 10.50 -42.78
C ALA A 186 29.40 10.28 -43.32
N ASN A 187 29.27 9.49 -44.38
CA ASN A 187 27.98 9.20 -45.02
C ASN A 187 27.29 7.98 -44.38
N GLY A 188 26.55 8.20 -43.30
CA GLY A 188 25.77 7.16 -42.62
C GLY A 188 26.60 6.20 -41.79
N LEU A 189 25.90 5.35 -41.04
CA LEU A 189 26.50 4.29 -40.22
C LEU A 189 26.95 3.10 -41.08
N THR A 190 27.87 2.30 -40.56
CA THR A 190 28.34 1.05 -41.18
C THR A 190 27.30 -0.07 -41.15
N SER A 191 26.39 0.00 -40.18
CA SER A 191 25.23 -0.88 -40.05
C SER A 191 23.97 -0.08 -39.67
N PRO A 192 22.78 -0.48 -40.14
CA PRO A 192 21.55 0.23 -39.84
C PRO A 192 21.10 -0.04 -38.39
N ILE A 193 20.57 0.99 -37.74
CA ILE A 193 19.82 0.89 -36.49
C ILE A 193 18.35 0.61 -36.84
N PRO A 194 17.72 -0.43 -36.26
CA PRO A 194 16.29 -0.70 -36.46
C PRO A 194 15.43 0.52 -36.09
N PRO A 195 14.37 0.85 -36.87
CA PRO A 195 13.50 1.99 -36.56
C PRO A 195 12.77 1.89 -35.22
N THR A 196 12.63 0.68 -34.67
CA THR A 196 12.02 0.39 -33.37
C THR A 196 13.01 0.43 -32.21
N ALA A 197 14.30 0.58 -32.49
CA ALA A 197 15.33 0.56 -31.47
C ALA A 197 15.34 1.85 -30.65
N THR A 198 15.74 1.73 -29.39
CA THR A 198 16.01 2.87 -28.51
C THR A 198 17.51 3.07 -28.41
N ILE A 199 17.99 4.29 -28.64
CA ILE A 199 19.40 4.65 -28.44
C ILE A 199 19.65 4.74 -26.93
N GLN A 200 20.62 3.96 -26.47
CA GLN A 200 20.97 3.84 -25.05
C GLN A 200 22.22 4.65 -24.72
N LYS A 201 23.18 4.68 -25.66
CA LYS A 201 24.42 5.46 -25.52
C LYS A 201 25.01 5.81 -26.89
N ALA A 202 25.67 6.95 -27.01
CA ALA A 202 26.48 7.30 -28.19
C ALA A 202 27.78 8.00 -27.78
N TYR A 203 28.92 7.41 -28.14
CA TYR A 203 30.24 7.97 -27.86
C TYR A 203 30.90 8.52 -29.12
N LEU A 204 31.31 9.79 -29.06
CA LEU A 204 32.11 10.46 -30.07
C LEU A 204 33.57 10.44 -29.65
N PHE A 205 34.41 9.87 -30.49
CA PHE A 205 35.86 9.82 -30.38
C PHE A 205 36.49 10.74 -31.41
N TRP A 206 37.54 11.46 -31.05
CA TRP A 206 38.35 12.19 -32.03
C TRP A 206 39.80 12.25 -31.60
N ALA A 207 40.71 12.36 -32.57
CA ALA A 207 42.13 12.46 -32.33
C ALA A 207 42.80 13.47 -33.23
N GLN A 208 43.90 14.03 -32.73
CA GLN A 208 44.66 15.05 -33.44
C GLN A 208 46.16 14.97 -33.18
N SER A 209 46.94 15.35 -34.19
CA SER A 209 48.37 15.65 -34.07
C SER A 209 48.57 17.15 -33.85
N ASN A 210 48.97 17.57 -32.65
CA ASN A 210 49.21 18.97 -32.35
C ASN A 210 50.02 19.11 -31.06
N TYR A 211 50.77 20.21 -30.89
CA TYR A 211 51.51 20.47 -29.65
C TYR A 211 50.61 20.88 -28.49
N GLN A 212 49.42 21.39 -28.80
CA GLN A 212 48.40 21.77 -27.84
C GLN A 212 47.16 20.92 -28.10
N ARG A 213 46.47 20.50 -27.04
CA ARG A 213 45.18 19.84 -27.17
C ARG A 213 44.14 20.81 -27.70
N ASP A 214 43.13 20.28 -28.38
CA ASP A 214 41.94 21.00 -28.80
C ASP A 214 40.74 20.37 -28.09
N ASP A 215 40.25 21.05 -27.06
CA ASP A 215 39.17 20.58 -26.20
C ASP A 215 37.79 21.09 -26.64
N GLN A 216 37.68 21.67 -27.83
CA GLN A 216 36.42 22.15 -28.37
C GLN A 216 36.29 21.88 -29.87
N ILE A 217 35.32 21.05 -30.24
CA ILE A 217 35.02 20.74 -31.64
C ILE A 217 33.57 21.06 -31.96
N THR A 218 33.20 21.02 -33.24
CA THR A 218 31.80 21.14 -33.65
C THR A 218 31.35 19.88 -34.38
N PHE A 219 30.35 19.20 -33.83
CA PHE A 219 29.74 17.99 -34.37
C PHE A 219 28.25 18.22 -34.61
N GLU A 220 27.75 17.94 -35.81
CA GLU A 220 26.35 18.22 -36.22
C GLU A 220 25.92 19.69 -35.94
N GLY A 221 26.85 20.63 -36.11
CA GLY A 221 26.62 22.05 -35.86
C GLY A 221 26.54 22.45 -34.38
N GLN A 222 26.74 21.51 -33.45
CA GLN A 222 26.77 21.75 -32.00
C GLN A 222 28.20 21.73 -31.48
N LEU A 223 28.50 22.60 -30.51
CA LEU A 223 29.78 22.59 -29.80
C LEU A 223 29.84 21.35 -28.89
N VAL A 224 30.91 20.56 -28.99
CA VAL A 224 31.14 19.39 -28.13
C VAL A 224 32.49 19.55 -27.44
N THR A 225 32.49 19.29 -26.13
CA THR A 225 33.69 19.21 -25.28
C THR A 225 33.93 17.77 -24.84
N PRO A 226 35.19 17.33 -24.68
CA PRO A 226 35.50 15.98 -24.27
C PRO A 226 35.18 15.74 -22.79
N ASN A 227 34.61 14.57 -22.47
CA ASN A 227 34.56 14.07 -21.10
C ASN A 227 35.89 13.43 -20.67
N LEU A 228 36.69 12.95 -21.63
CA LEU A 228 37.98 12.33 -21.39
C LEU A 228 39.01 12.82 -22.42
N ILE A 229 40.22 13.16 -21.95
CA ILE A 229 41.35 13.54 -22.80
C ILE A 229 42.53 12.63 -22.49
N ASN A 230 43.08 12.03 -23.53
CA ASN A 230 44.26 11.20 -23.51
C ASN A 230 45.36 11.83 -24.38
N SER A 231 46.61 11.45 -24.14
CA SER A 231 47.74 11.90 -24.95
C SER A 231 48.79 10.83 -25.15
N TYR A 232 49.54 10.94 -26.23
CA TYR A 232 50.72 10.13 -26.53
C TYR A 232 51.85 11.03 -27.05
N LEU A 233 53.10 10.67 -26.77
CA LEU A 233 54.28 11.40 -27.24
C LEU A 233 55.16 10.46 -28.08
N LEU A 234 55.37 10.83 -29.35
CA LEU A 234 56.43 10.25 -30.18
C LEU A 234 57.60 11.23 -30.26
N GLY A 235 58.64 10.99 -29.45
CA GLY A 235 59.73 11.94 -29.30
C GLY A 235 59.24 13.28 -28.72
N ASN A 236 59.26 14.35 -29.54
CA ASN A 236 58.76 15.68 -29.17
C ASN A 236 57.40 16.02 -29.81
N SER A 237 56.83 15.11 -30.62
CA SER A 237 55.52 15.27 -31.24
C SER A 237 54.44 14.76 -30.29
N SER A 238 53.39 15.56 -30.06
CA SER A 238 52.26 15.23 -29.20
C SER A 238 51.03 14.85 -30.02
N TYR A 239 50.31 13.85 -29.53
CA TYR A 239 49.03 13.41 -30.06
C TYR A 239 48.02 13.43 -28.93
N PHE A 240 46.77 13.77 -29.25
CA PHE A 240 45.68 13.81 -28.30
C PHE A 240 44.50 13.01 -28.82
N GLY A 241 43.84 12.28 -27.92
CA GLY A 241 42.63 11.52 -28.17
C GLY A 241 41.56 11.92 -27.17
N MET A 242 40.33 12.06 -27.64
CA MET A 242 39.23 12.65 -26.89
C MET A 242 38.01 11.75 -26.99
N VAL A 243 37.21 11.70 -25.92
CA VAL A 243 35.93 10.98 -25.88
C VAL A 243 34.86 11.89 -25.30
N SER A 244 33.67 11.91 -25.90
CA SER A 244 32.49 12.60 -25.37
C SER A 244 31.24 11.74 -25.53
N ASP A 245 30.35 11.79 -24.53
CA ASP A 245 28.99 11.26 -24.61
C ASP A 245 28.08 12.25 -25.34
N VAL A 246 27.67 11.87 -26.55
CA VAL A 246 26.80 12.66 -27.42
C VAL A 246 25.41 12.05 -27.57
N THR A 247 25.00 11.19 -26.62
CA THR A 247 23.71 10.47 -26.66
C THR A 247 22.52 11.38 -26.89
N THR A 248 22.47 12.52 -26.18
CA THR A 248 21.37 13.49 -26.30
C THR A 248 21.33 14.12 -27.69
N LEU A 249 22.48 14.47 -28.27
CA LEU A 249 22.57 15.02 -29.62
C LEU A 249 22.12 13.98 -30.65
N VAL A 250 22.66 12.77 -30.60
CA VAL A 250 22.37 11.72 -31.58
C VAL A 250 20.91 11.28 -31.52
N SER A 251 20.30 11.21 -30.33
CA SER A 251 18.88 10.86 -30.17
C SER A 251 17.91 11.88 -30.75
N THR A 252 18.35 13.10 -31.07
CA THR A 252 17.53 14.10 -31.78
C THR A 252 17.56 13.94 -33.31
N ILE A 253 18.47 13.12 -33.84
CA ILE A 253 18.60 12.87 -35.28
C ILE A 253 17.46 11.94 -35.71
N PRO A 254 16.58 12.33 -36.66
CA PRO A 254 15.40 11.53 -37.01
C PRO A 254 15.70 10.14 -37.58
N ASN A 255 16.82 9.99 -38.30
CA ASN A 255 17.28 8.70 -38.82
C ASN A 255 18.81 8.63 -38.76
N PRO A 256 19.37 8.16 -37.63
CA PRO A 256 20.82 8.05 -37.44
C PRO A 256 21.49 7.16 -38.51
N SER A 257 20.83 6.08 -38.93
CA SER A 257 21.37 5.11 -39.90
C SER A 257 21.84 5.74 -41.20
N THR A 258 21.09 6.73 -41.71
CA THR A 258 21.36 7.40 -42.99
C THR A 258 21.82 8.85 -42.83
N ASN A 259 22.08 9.30 -41.60
CA ASN A 259 22.51 10.67 -41.36
C ASN A 259 23.89 10.94 -41.97
N VAL A 260 24.07 12.13 -42.52
CA VAL A 260 25.38 12.60 -42.95
C VAL A 260 25.96 13.35 -41.76
N TYR A 261 27.00 12.77 -41.15
CA TYR A 261 27.59 13.31 -39.93
C TYR A 261 28.76 14.23 -40.27
N ASP A 262 28.68 15.48 -39.83
CA ASP A 262 29.65 16.53 -40.09
C ASP A 262 30.46 16.89 -38.82
N PHE A 263 31.78 16.90 -38.96
CA PHE A 263 32.73 17.28 -37.93
C PHE A 263 33.62 18.43 -38.42
N THR A 264 33.71 19.49 -37.63
CA THR A 264 34.47 20.72 -37.96
C THR A 264 35.21 21.28 -36.75
N ASN A 265 36.03 22.30 -37.00
CA ASN A 265 36.76 23.07 -35.99
C ASN A 265 37.81 22.28 -35.20
N LEU A 266 38.37 21.20 -35.77
CA LEU A 266 39.52 20.50 -35.20
C LEU A 266 40.84 21.19 -35.60
N SER A 267 41.68 21.50 -34.62
CA SER A 267 42.98 22.13 -34.79
C SER A 267 44.08 21.08 -35.00
N ILE A 268 44.43 20.82 -36.26
CA ILE A 268 45.43 19.83 -36.66
C ILE A 268 46.73 20.52 -37.06
N ASN A 269 47.85 20.13 -36.47
CA ASN A 269 49.18 20.54 -36.92
C ASN A 269 49.68 19.58 -38.01
N ASN A 270 49.47 19.97 -39.27
CA ASN A 270 49.92 19.24 -40.45
C ASN A 270 51.29 19.72 -40.98
N THR A 271 52.18 20.21 -40.11
CA THR A 271 53.50 20.76 -40.51
C THR A 271 54.64 20.15 -39.69
N GLY A 272 55.89 20.42 -40.09
CA GLY A 272 57.07 20.04 -39.31
C GLY A 272 57.25 18.54 -39.15
N SER A 273 57.46 18.07 -37.91
CA SER A 273 57.73 16.65 -37.60
C SER A 273 56.55 15.73 -37.88
N TYR A 274 55.31 16.20 -37.73
CA TYR A 274 54.11 15.41 -38.07
C TYR A 274 54.06 15.12 -39.58
N CYS A 275 54.21 16.17 -40.40
CA CYS A 275 54.19 16.05 -41.85
C CYS A 275 55.39 15.28 -42.42
N ALA A 276 56.60 15.55 -41.92
CA ALA A 276 57.81 14.88 -42.41
C ALA A 276 57.94 13.42 -41.94
N GLY A 277 57.35 13.10 -40.78
CA GLY A 277 57.26 11.74 -40.26
C GLY A 277 56.04 10.96 -40.76
N THR A 278 55.21 11.58 -41.60
CA THR A 278 53.94 11.05 -42.13
C THR A 278 52.87 10.69 -41.10
N THR A 279 52.99 11.22 -39.88
CA THR A 279 52.10 10.97 -38.74
C THR A 279 51.17 12.16 -38.48
N VAL A 280 50.38 12.58 -39.47
CA VAL A 280 49.38 13.64 -39.33
C VAL A 280 48.01 13.04 -39.00
N ILE A 281 47.61 13.12 -37.73
CA ILE A 281 46.31 12.65 -37.23
C ILE A 281 45.32 13.81 -37.22
N GLY A 282 44.15 13.57 -37.81
CA GLY A 282 42.97 14.40 -37.65
C GLY A 282 41.76 13.61 -38.09
N ALA A 283 41.12 12.91 -37.17
CA ALA A 283 40.01 12.00 -37.48
C ALA A 283 39.06 11.86 -36.30
N TRP A 284 37.88 11.30 -36.56
CA TRP A 284 36.85 11.08 -35.56
C TRP A 284 36.04 9.82 -35.86
N SER A 285 35.40 9.28 -34.82
CA SER A 285 34.51 8.12 -34.88
C SER A 285 33.32 8.31 -33.94
N LEU A 286 32.15 7.81 -34.35
CA LEU A 286 30.94 7.74 -33.53
C LEU A 286 30.54 6.27 -33.37
N ILE A 287 30.30 5.85 -32.13
CA ILE A 287 29.81 4.51 -31.79
C ILE A 287 28.46 4.68 -31.08
N ILE A 288 27.38 4.13 -31.65
CA ILE A 288 26.01 4.21 -31.13
C ILE A 288 25.56 2.83 -30.64
N PHE A 289 25.21 2.73 -29.36
CA PHE A 289 24.66 1.54 -28.71
C PHE A 289 23.14 1.68 -28.60
N TYR A 290 22.41 0.65 -29.00
CA TYR A 290 20.96 0.66 -29.04
C TYR A 290 20.38 -0.69 -28.61
N SER A 291 19.17 -0.64 -28.05
CA SER A 291 18.40 -1.82 -27.65
C SER A 291 17.16 -1.98 -28.51
N ASP A 292 16.80 -3.20 -28.87
CA ASP A 292 15.56 -3.52 -29.60
C ASP A 292 15.10 -4.95 -29.25
N PRO A 293 13.81 -5.19 -28.95
CA PRO A 293 13.30 -6.52 -28.59
C PRO A 293 13.55 -7.63 -29.64
N SER A 294 13.80 -7.28 -30.90
CA SER A 294 14.12 -8.23 -31.97
C SER A 294 15.58 -8.68 -32.00
N LEU A 295 16.47 -8.02 -31.26
CA LEU A 295 17.89 -8.36 -31.19
C LEU A 295 18.12 -9.59 -30.30
N SER A 296 19.18 -10.33 -30.59
CA SER A 296 19.62 -11.42 -29.72
C SER A 296 20.23 -10.86 -28.43
N ALA A 297 20.04 -11.60 -27.35
CA ALA A 297 20.69 -11.34 -26.06
C ALA A 297 22.22 -11.33 -26.23
N SER A 298 22.87 -10.24 -25.80
CA SER A 298 24.31 -10.11 -25.85
C SER A 298 24.86 -9.25 -24.72
N THR A 299 26.14 -9.45 -24.45
CA THR A 299 26.97 -8.54 -23.66
C THR A 299 27.86 -7.75 -24.63
N ILE A 300 27.88 -6.43 -24.50
CA ILE A 300 28.72 -5.53 -25.31
C ILE A 300 29.66 -4.78 -24.37
N ASN A 301 30.95 -5.02 -24.52
CA ASN A 301 32.00 -4.37 -23.74
C ASN A 301 32.75 -3.38 -24.63
N ILE A 302 32.87 -2.13 -24.18
CA ILE A 302 33.76 -1.14 -24.80
C ILE A 302 34.98 -0.96 -23.91
N TYR A 303 36.16 -1.15 -24.50
CA TYR A 303 37.45 -0.93 -23.86
C TYR A 303 38.07 0.31 -24.48
N ASN A 304 38.47 1.28 -23.66
CA ASN A 304 39.04 2.55 -24.12
C ASN A 304 40.46 2.76 -23.59
N GLY A 305 41.27 3.45 -24.37
CA GLY A 305 42.69 3.75 -24.14
C GLY A 305 43.19 4.82 -25.11
N PHE A 306 44.51 4.95 -25.23
CA PHE A 306 45.18 5.78 -26.25
C PHE A 306 46.66 5.38 -26.29
N ASN A 307 46.91 4.13 -26.63
CA ASN A 307 48.23 3.51 -26.49
C ASN A 307 48.96 3.54 -27.83
N GLY A 308 49.98 4.37 -27.94
CA GLY A 308 50.82 4.46 -29.13
C GLY A 308 51.82 3.31 -29.21
N LEU A 309 51.86 2.62 -30.34
CA LEU A 309 52.68 1.44 -30.60
C LEU A 309 53.51 1.67 -31.87
N GLN A 310 54.76 1.22 -31.86
CA GLN A 310 55.65 1.17 -33.01
C GLN A 310 56.76 0.15 -32.76
N ASP A 311 57.07 -0.72 -33.71
CA ASP A 311 58.22 -1.63 -33.71
C ASP A 311 59.06 -1.47 -34.99
N PRO A 312 59.86 -0.39 -35.08
CA PRO A 312 60.68 -0.13 -36.26
C PRO A 312 61.80 -1.18 -36.44
N THR A 313 62.02 -2.05 -35.46
CA THR A 313 63.08 -3.08 -35.47
C THR A 313 62.57 -4.47 -35.80
N GLY A 314 61.26 -4.71 -35.74
CA GLY A 314 60.64 -6.02 -35.86
C GLY A 314 61.05 -7.00 -34.75
N THR A 315 61.39 -6.51 -33.56
CA THR A 315 61.85 -7.33 -32.42
C THR A 315 60.98 -7.27 -31.18
N ASP A 316 60.00 -6.38 -31.14
CA ASP A 316 59.09 -6.28 -30.01
C ASP A 316 58.00 -7.36 -30.10
N PRO A 317 57.61 -7.97 -28.96
CA PRO A 317 56.50 -8.91 -28.97
C PRO A 317 55.17 -8.18 -29.18
N PRO A 318 54.16 -8.83 -29.80
CA PRO A 318 52.82 -8.29 -29.94
C PRO A 318 52.26 -7.81 -28.60
N LYS A 319 51.50 -6.72 -28.62
CA LYS A 319 50.79 -6.21 -27.44
C LYS A 319 49.46 -6.93 -27.30
N SER A 320 49.29 -7.64 -26.19
CA SER A 320 48.08 -8.42 -25.90
C SER A 320 47.16 -7.65 -24.95
N PHE A 321 45.87 -7.62 -25.26
CA PHE A 321 44.82 -7.03 -24.45
C PHE A 321 43.76 -8.09 -24.16
N LEU A 322 43.47 -8.32 -22.87
CA LEU A 322 42.42 -9.24 -22.45
C LEU A 322 41.06 -8.53 -22.52
N LEU A 323 40.11 -9.15 -23.20
CA LEU A 323 38.71 -8.79 -23.24
C LEU A 323 37.95 -9.89 -22.47
N ASP A 324 37.37 -9.56 -21.33
CA ASP A 324 36.66 -10.46 -20.42
C ASP A 324 35.22 -9.97 -20.14
N ASN A 325 34.58 -10.48 -19.09
CA ASN A 325 33.21 -10.12 -18.66
C ASN A 325 32.12 -10.41 -19.71
N PHE A 326 32.19 -11.57 -20.37
CA PHE A 326 31.08 -12.08 -21.18
C PHE A 326 30.95 -13.60 -21.01
N PHE A 327 29.90 -14.18 -21.59
CA PHE A 327 29.77 -15.63 -21.75
C PHE A 327 29.21 -15.92 -23.15
N ASP A 328 29.95 -16.67 -23.97
CA ASP A 328 29.45 -17.06 -25.29
C ASP A 328 28.41 -18.18 -25.18
N ASN A 329 27.18 -17.93 -25.62
CA ASN A 329 26.10 -18.93 -25.60
C ASN A 329 25.99 -19.76 -26.90
N GLY A 330 26.87 -19.54 -27.87
CA GLY A 330 26.89 -20.22 -29.16
C GLY A 330 25.92 -19.69 -30.22
N SER A 331 25.24 -18.57 -29.96
CA SER A 331 24.42 -17.89 -30.96
C SER A 331 25.30 -17.07 -31.93
N SER A 332 24.82 -16.85 -33.15
CA SER A 332 25.56 -16.06 -34.14
C SER A 332 25.51 -14.57 -33.84
N GLY A 333 26.50 -13.82 -34.33
CA GLY A 333 26.51 -12.36 -34.27
C GLY A 333 27.50 -11.78 -33.27
N ALA A 334 28.53 -12.57 -32.90
CA ALA A 334 29.67 -12.05 -32.17
C ALA A 334 30.54 -11.21 -33.13
N LYS A 335 30.84 -9.97 -32.74
CA LYS A 335 31.63 -9.06 -33.56
C LYS A 335 32.54 -8.20 -32.69
N THR A 336 33.66 -7.78 -33.24
CA THR A 336 34.57 -6.83 -32.58
C THR A 336 34.89 -5.67 -33.50
N THR A 337 34.82 -4.44 -32.97
CA THR A 337 35.24 -3.24 -33.66
C THR A 337 36.50 -2.68 -33.02
N ILE A 338 37.50 -2.36 -33.82
CA ILE A 338 38.76 -1.80 -33.34
C ILE A 338 38.92 -0.41 -33.96
N LEU A 339 39.14 0.58 -33.09
CA LEU A 339 39.42 1.96 -33.44
C LEU A 339 40.89 2.26 -33.15
N SER A 340 41.63 2.58 -34.21
CA SER A 340 42.98 3.12 -34.13
C SER A 340 43.16 4.35 -34.99
N TRP A 341 44.15 5.15 -34.61
CA TRP A 341 44.57 6.35 -35.31
C TRP A 341 45.97 6.16 -35.84
N GLU A 342 46.24 6.74 -37.01
CA GLU A 342 47.35 6.35 -37.88
C GLU A 342 47.25 4.88 -38.32
N GLY A 343 48.10 4.50 -39.27
CA GLY A 343 47.94 3.30 -40.07
C GLY A 343 48.12 3.61 -41.55
N ASP A 344 49.11 3.00 -42.18
CA ASP A 344 49.54 3.30 -43.54
C ASP A 344 49.42 2.08 -44.47
N ILE A 345 48.63 2.24 -45.55
CA ILE A 345 48.49 1.25 -46.63
C ILE A 345 49.85 0.71 -47.13
N PRO A 346 50.89 1.54 -47.37
CA PRO A 346 52.17 1.05 -47.92
C PRO A 346 53.07 0.29 -46.93
N LEU A 347 52.77 0.28 -45.62
CA LEU A 347 53.69 -0.17 -44.57
C LEU A 347 53.40 -1.55 -43.95
N ALA A 348 52.70 -2.43 -44.67
CA ALA A 348 52.27 -3.81 -44.29
C ALA A 348 53.30 -4.84 -43.73
N ASN A 349 54.52 -4.47 -43.38
CA ASN A 349 55.57 -5.40 -42.92
C ASN A 349 55.38 -5.75 -41.44
N ASN A 350 55.00 -7.00 -41.16
CA ASN A 350 54.78 -7.56 -39.82
C ASN A 350 53.61 -6.92 -39.05
N GLU A 351 52.66 -6.30 -39.73
CA GLU A 351 51.41 -5.85 -39.11
C GLU A 351 50.41 -7.00 -39.02
N GLN A 352 49.82 -7.17 -37.84
CA GLN A 352 48.88 -8.23 -37.60
C GLN A 352 47.98 -7.93 -36.41
N LEU A 353 46.70 -8.20 -36.62
CA LEU A 353 45.68 -8.20 -35.60
C LEU A 353 45.18 -9.64 -35.46
N THR A 354 45.30 -10.21 -34.27
CA THR A 354 44.74 -11.55 -33.99
C THR A 354 43.87 -11.53 -32.76
N VAL A 355 42.87 -12.40 -32.76
CA VAL A 355 42.06 -12.71 -31.59
C VAL A 355 42.34 -14.15 -31.16
N THR A 356 42.49 -14.35 -29.86
CA THR A 356 42.84 -15.65 -29.26
C THR A 356 41.84 -15.96 -28.17
N PRO A 357 40.88 -16.88 -28.40
CA PRO A 357 40.01 -17.38 -27.33
C PRO A 357 40.85 -18.05 -26.24
N THR A 358 40.54 -17.77 -24.98
CA THR A 358 41.34 -18.25 -23.84
C THR A 358 41.27 -19.77 -23.71
N SER A 359 40.12 -20.37 -24.03
CA SER A 359 39.91 -21.82 -23.97
C SER A 359 40.74 -22.60 -25.00
N THR A 360 40.93 -22.06 -26.20
CA THR A 360 41.65 -22.75 -27.30
C THR A 360 43.12 -22.39 -27.34
N GLY A 361 43.47 -21.14 -26.99
CA GLY A 361 44.82 -20.60 -27.13
C GLY A 361 45.29 -20.49 -28.58
N ILE A 362 44.41 -20.60 -29.57
CA ILE A 362 44.75 -20.56 -30.99
C ILE A 362 44.52 -19.12 -31.52
N PRO A 363 45.58 -18.38 -31.88
CA PRO A 363 45.43 -17.05 -32.46
C PRO A 363 44.86 -17.15 -33.88
N THR A 364 43.79 -16.40 -34.14
CA THR A 364 43.16 -16.28 -35.45
C THR A 364 43.30 -14.86 -35.96
N LYS A 365 43.77 -14.69 -37.20
CA LYS A 365 43.94 -13.36 -37.80
C LYS A 365 42.60 -12.73 -38.14
N LEU A 366 42.48 -11.44 -37.85
CA LEU A 366 41.41 -10.60 -38.36
C LEU A 366 41.81 -10.05 -39.73
N SER A 367 40.92 -10.16 -40.71
CA SER A 367 41.18 -9.82 -42.11
C SER A 367 39.87 -9.57 -42.88
N GLY A 368 39.99 -8.98 -44.07
CA GLY A 368 38.87 -8.69 -44.98
C GLY A 368 38.62 -7.19 -45.18
N ASP A 369 39.22 -6.36 -44.35
CA ASP A 369 39.32 -4.90 -44.44
C ASP A 369 40.31 -4.51 -45.57
N GLY A 370 39.94 -3.50 -46.37
CA GLY A 370 40.81 -2.97 -47.43
C GLY A 370 41.59 -4.00 -48.27
N ASP A 371 42.92 -3.93 -48.19
CA ASP A 371 43.89 -4.83 -48.83
C ASP A 371 44.39 -5.96 -47.92
N ASN A 372 43.94 -6.01 -46.67
CA ASN A 372 44.26 -7.04 -45.68
C ASN A 372 43.50 -8.34 -45.96
N ASN A 373 44.14 -9.25 -46.70
CA ASN A 373 43.52 -10.53 -47.05
C ASN A 373 43.94 -11.70 -46.14
N GLY A 374 44.69 -11.43 -45.06
CA GLY A 374 45.12 -12.40 -44.05
C GLY A 374 46.10 -13.49 -44.54
N THR A 375 46.42 -13.50 -45.84
CA THR A 375 47.19 -14.56 -46.51
C THR A 375 48.46 -14.03 -47.16
N THR A 376 48.34 -13.21 -48.21
CA THR A 376 49.47 -12.64 -48.95
C THR A 376 49.84 -11.24 -48.49
N ILE A 377 48.89 -10.49 -47.92
CA ILE A 377 49.07 -9.16 -47.33
C ILE A 377 48.39 -9.19 -45.96
N ASN A 378 49.10 -8.79 -44.90
CA ASN A 378 48.52 -8.54 -43.58
C ASN A 378 48.77 -7.07 -43.29
N ASN A 379 47.70 -6.27 -43.31
CA ASN A 379 47.74 -4.84 -42.99
C ASN A 379 46.38 -4.41 -42.41
N PRO A 380 46.08 -4.75 -41.14
CA PRO A 380 44.85 -4.34 -40.48
C PRO A 380 44.79 -2.85 -40.12
N PHE A 381 45.82 -2.06 -40.46
CA PHE A 381 45.92 -0.62 -40.19
C PHE A 381 46.07 0.13 -41.52
N ASN A 382 45.10 -0.05 -42.41
CA ASN A 382 45.17 0.33 -43.82
C ASN A 382 44.28 1.54 -44.17
N SER A 383 43.96 2.37 -43.19
CA SER A 383 43.11 3.55 -43.34
C SER A 383 41.69 3.22 -43.82
N THR A 384 41.03 2.23 -43.20
CA THR A 384 39.66 1.88 -43.57
C THR A 384 38.62 2.05 -42.46
N VAL A 385 37.38 2.31 -42.88
CA VAL A 385 36.19 2.12 -42.07
C VAL A 385 35.47 0.91 -42.63
N PHE A 386 35.73 -0.25 -42.05
CA PHE A 386 35.21 -1.54 -42.48
C PHE A 386 34.12 -2.10 -41.54
N ASP A 387 33.14 -2.78 -42.11
CA ASP A 387 32.22 -3.64 -41.36
C ASP A 387 31.96 -4.93 -42.14
N GLY A 388 32.63 -6.00 -41.72
CA GLY A 388 32.51 -7.32 -42.32
C GLY A 388 31.14 -7.97 -42.15
N THR A 389 30.29 -7.46 -41.24
CA THR A 389 28.93 -7.97 -41.04
C THR A 389 27.95 -7.43 -42.09
N THR A 390 28.24 -6.27 -42.68
CA THR A 390 27.40 -5.62 -43.71
C THR A 390 28.11 -5.47 -45.06
N GLY A 391 29.43 -5.69 -45.10
CA GLY A 391 30.28 -5.51 -46.29
C GLY A 391 30.65 -4.06 -46.60
N VAL A 392 30.46 -3.13 -45.66
CA VAL A 392 30.89 -1.73 -45.82
C VAL A 392 32.42 -1.66 -45.77
N ASN A 393 33.03 -0.91 -46.68
CA ASN A 393 34.46 -0.66 -46.71
C ASN A 393 34.71 0.73 -47.33
N ARG A 394 35.15 1.69 -46.52
CA ARG A 394 35.42 3.08 -46.92
C ARG A 394 36.88 3.39 -46.64
N ILE A 395 37.52 4.20 -47.48
CA ILE A 395 38.90 4.64 -47.27
C ILE A 395 38.86 5.97 -46.51
N GLU A 396 39.45 6.01 -45.33
CA GLU A 396 39.55 7.19 -44.46
C GLU A 396 41.00 7.31 -43.96
N TYR A 397 41.79 8.17 -44.60
CA TYR A 397 43.23 8.22 -44.38
C TYR A 397 43.59 8.52 -42.92
N GLY A 398 44.27 7.61 -42.24
CA GLY A 398 44.76 7.77 -40.86
C GLY A 398 43.72 7.42 -39.79
N LEU A 399 42.62 6.78 -40.21
CA LEU A 399 41.59 6.21 -39.37
C LEU A 399 41.39 4.75 -39.76
N ASP A 400 41.54 3.85 -38.78
CA ASP A 400 41.08 2.48 -38.88
C ASP A 400 39.93 2.27 -37.89
N LEU A 401 38.75 1.97 -38.41
CA LEU A 401 37.54 1.68 -37.65
C LEU A 401 36.88 0.44 -38.25
N ASP A 402 37.41 -0.71 -37.87
CA ASP A 402 37.10 -1.96 -38.54
C ASP A 402 36.33 -2.91 -37.64
N THR A 403 35.20 -3.37 -38.13
CA THR A 403 34.32 -4.34 -37.46
C THR A 403 34.46 -5.71 -38.11
N TYR A 404 34.94 -6.68 -37.34
CA TYR A 404 35.14 -8.06 -37.78
C TYR A 404 34.08 -8.98 -37.17
N ASP A 405 33.49 -9.87 -37.99
CA ASP A 405 32.69 -10.98 -37.50
C ASP A 405 33.62 -12.05 -36.90
N ILE A 406 33.43 -12.31 -35.61
CA ILE A 406 34.24 -13.28 -34.85
C ILE A 406 33.41 -14.49 -34.40
N THR A 407 32.18 -14.63 -34.88
CA THR A 407 31.25 -15.72 -34.52
C THR A 407 31.89 -17.10 -34.68
N ALA A 408 32.65 -17.31 -35.76
CA ALA A 408 33.30 -18.61 -36.01
C ALA A 408 34.60 -18.82 -35.21
N ILE A 409 35.10 -17.78 -34.54
CA ILE A 409 36.37 -17.79 -33.80
C ILE A 409 36.12 -18.09 -32.32
N ILE A 410 35.04 -17.55 -31.76
CA ILE A 410 34.71 -17.69 -30.34
C ILE A 410 33.92 -19.01 -30.10
N PRO A 411 34.45 -19.94 -29.29
CA PRO A 411 33.73 -21.18 -29.00
C PRO A 411 32.67 -20.97 -27.92
N ILE A 412 31.65 -21.83 -27.93
CA ILE A 412 30.61 -21.86 -26.90
C ILE A 412 31.24 -22.02 -25.50
N GLY A 413 30.81 -21.17 -24.57
CA GLY A 413 31.26 -21.17 -23.19
C GLY A 413 32.55 -20.36 -22.95
N GLU A 414 33.07 -19.66 -23.96
CA GLU A 414 34.17 -18.73 -23.78
C GLU A 414 33.76 -17.57 -22.86
N THR A 415 34.64 -17.18 -21.95
CA THR A 415 34.41 -16.05 -21.03
C THR A 415 35.45 -14.93 -21.17
N SER A 416 36.48 -15.15 -21.99
CA SER A 416 37.50 -14.15 -22.27
C SER A 416 38.21 -14.40 -23.59
N LEU A 417 38.60 -13.34 -24.27
CA LEU A 417 39.31 -13.32 -25.54
C LEU A 417 40.53 -12.41 -25.40
N THR A 418 41.67 -12.76 -25.98
CA THR A 418 42.83 -11.85 -26.06
C THR A 418 42.97 -11.30 -27.47
N THR A 419 42.95 -9.98 -27.62
CA THR A 419 43.34 -9.31 -28.87
C THR A 419 44.84 -9.04 -28.84
N ASN A 420 45.58 -9.58 -29.79
CA ASN A 420 47.01 -9.29 -29.96
C ASN A 420 47.19 -8.34 -31.14
N VAL A 421 47.92 -7.27 -30.86
CA VAL A 421 48.19 -6.16 -31.77
C VAL A 421 49.68 -6.13 -32.07
N ASP A 422 50.02 -6.37 -33.33
CA ASP A 422 51.35 -6.19 -33.89
C ASP A 422 51.25 -5.12 -34.98
N VAL A 423 52.02 -4.04 -34.81
CA VAL A 423 51.95 -2.84 -35.66
C VAL A 423 53.15 -2.71 -36.57
N GLY A 424 54.11 -3.65 -36.48
CA GLY A 424 55.32 -3.60 -37.28
C GLY A 424 56.04 -2.24 -37.18
N GLN A 425 56.51 -1.72 -38.32
CA GLN A 425 57.26 -0.46 -38.37
C GLN A 425 56.38 0.78 -38.24
N ASP A 426 55.07 0.63 -38.42
CA ASP A 426 54.11 1.72 -38.46
C ASP A 426 53.78 2.24 -37.06
N LEU A 427 53.52 3.55 -36.96
CA LEU A 427 52.97 4.13 -35.75
C LEU A 427 51.47 3.90 -35.79
N VAL A 428 50.95 3.17 -34.81
CA VAL A 428 49.51 3.01 -34.63
C VAL A 428 49.15 3.39 -33.20
N ILE A 429 48.15 4.25 -33.03
CA ILE A 429 47.61 4.63 -31.72
C ILE A 429 46.29 3.90 -31.51
N LEU A 430 46.32 2.86 -30.69
CA LEU A 430 45.15 2.06 -30.38
C LEU A 430 44.27 2.79 -29.36
N ASN A 431 43.02 3.08 -29.73
CA ASN A 431 42.12 3.91 -28.92
C ASN A 431 41.00 3.13 -28.28
N SER A 432 40.23 2.35 -29.06
CA SER A 432 39.06 1.66 -28.52
C SER A 432 38.86 0.29 -29.15
N VAL A 433 38.34 -0.64 -28.37
CA VAL A 433 37.88 -1.95 -28.83
C VAL A 433 36.48 -2.18 -28.29
N VAL A 434 35.53 -2.43 -29.18
CA VAL A 434 34.17 -2.85 -28.83
C VAL A 434 34.05 -4.33 -29.12
N LEU A 435 33.53 -5.10 -28.17
CA LEU A 435 33.29 -6.53 -28.30
C LEU A 435 31.83 -6.81 -27.99
N LYS A 436 31.08 -7.36 -28.95
CA LYS A 436 29.74 -7.91 -28.74
C LYS A 436 29.82 -9.42 -28.78
N VAL A 437 29.29 -10.08 -27.74
CA VAL A 437 29.16 -11.54 -27.68
C VAL A 437 27.73 -11.89 -27.31
N PRO A 438 27.01 -12.69 -28.12
CA PRO A 438 25.74 -13.27 -27.73
C PRO A 438 25.87 -14.08 -26.44
N SER A 439 25.06 -13.75 -25.44
CA SER A 439 25.27 -14.16 -24.05
C SER A 439 23.97 -14.60 -23.40
N ASN A 440 24.07 -15.34 -22.30
CA ASN A 440 22.90 -15.69 -21.50
C ASN A 440 22.47 -14.49 -20.66
N LEU A 441 21.17 -14.28 -20.57
CA LEU A 441 20.54 -13.28 -19.71
C LEU A 441 19.50 -13.97 -18.84
N ILE A 442 19.31 -13.48 -17.62
CA ILE A 442 18.11 -13.79 -16.83
C ILE A 442 17.26 -12.55 -16.72
N LYS A 443 15.98 -12.66 -17.13
CA LYS A 443 15.02 -11.55 -17.11
C LYS A 443 13.68 -11.98 -16.49
N GLY A 444 13.02 -11.09 -15.78
CA GLY A 444 11.67 -11.28 -15.26
C GLY A 444 10.97 -9.97 -14.89
N VAL A 445 9.69 -10.07 -14.54
CA VAL A 445 8.88 -8.94 -14.08
C VAL A 445 8.52 -9.11 -12.60
N VAL A 446 8.63 -8.05 -11.81
CA VAL A 446 8.01 -7.97 -10.48
C VAL A 446 6.72 -7.16 -10.59
N PHE A 447 5.60 -7.69 -10.08
CA PHE A 447 4.28 -7.08 -10.21
C PHE A 447 3.42 -7.20 -8.94
N GLU A 448 2.44 -6.31 -8.82
CA GLU A 448 1.38 -6.37 -7.82
C GLU A 448 0.10 -6.94 -8.42
N ASP A 449 -0.44 -7.98 -7.78
CA ASP A 449 -1.81 -8.46 -7.95
C ASP A 449 -2.71 -7.71 -6.96
N ILE A 450 -3.14 -6.50 -7.35
CA ILE A 450 -3.97 -5.61 -6.53
C ILE A 450 -5.31 -6.30 -6.19
N ASN A 451 -5.84 -7.05 -7.15
CA ASN A 451 -7.19 -7.63 -7.11
C ASN A 451 -7.19 -9.12 -6.71
N TYR A 452 -6.13 -9.57 -6.03
CA TYR A 452 -5.97 -10.97 -5.64
C TYR A 452 -7.16 -11.44 -4.79
N PRO A 453 -7.85 -12.55 -5.15
CA PRO A 453 -9.06 -12.98 -4.46
C PRO A 453 -8.80 -13.99 -3.32
N GLY A 454 -7.56 -14.41 -3.10
CA GLY A 454 -7.21 -15.60 -2.32
C GLY A 454 -7.12 -16.87 -3.18
N GLY A 455 -6.73 -17.99 -2.56
CA GLY A 455 -6.51 -19.27 -3.25
C GLY A 455 -5.10 -19.43 -3.84
N SER A 456 -4.98 -20.05 -5.01
CA SER A 456 -3.67 -20.17 -5.68
C SER A 456 -3.19 -18.81 -6.21
N GLY A 457 -1.88 -18.57 -6.15
CA GLY A 457 -1.24 -17.41 -6.78
C GLY A 457 -1.52 -17.32 -8.29
N ARG A 458 -1.48 -16.10 -8.83
CA ARG A 458 -1.78 -15.81 -10.23
C ARG A 458 -0.57 -15.17 -10.91
N ASN A 459 -0.32 -15.57 -12.16
CA ASN A 459 0.71 -14.93 -12.97
C ASN A 459 0.25 -13.54 -13.45
N LEU A 460 1.19 -12.75 -13.99
CA LEU A 460 0.96 -11.38 -14.46
C LEU A 460 -0.26 -11.25 -15.41
N SER A 461 -0.46 -12.21 -16.30
CA SER A 461 -1.56 -12.18 -17.27
C SER A 461 -2.91 -12.52 -16.64
N LEU A 462 -2.96 -13.50 -15.73
CA LEU A 462 -4.20 -13.91 -15.06
C LEU A 462 -4.65 -12.89 -14.03
N SER A 463 -3.71 -12.21 -13.36
CA SER A 463 -4.02 -11.17 -12.38
C SER A 463 -4.28 -9.80 -13.00
N SER A 464 -3.97 -9.61 -14.29
CA SER A 464 -3.81 -8.28 -14.87
C SER A 464 -2.89 -7.40 -14.00
N GLY A 465 -1.79 -7.99 -13.54
CA GLY A 465 -0.93 -7.40 -12.51
C GLY A 465 -0.26 -6.11 -12.96
N THR A 466 -0.04 -5.20 -12.02
CA THR A 466 0.62 -3.92 -12.29
C THR A 466 2.13 -4.05 -12.05
N PRO A 467 3.00 -3.74 -13.02
CA PRO A 467 4.44 -3.83 -12.82
C PRO A 467 4.97 -2.87 -11.74
N LEU A 468 6.04 -3.29 -11.06
CA LEU A 468 6.62 -2.59 -9.92
C LEU A 468 8.03 -2.08 -10.20
N GLU A 469 8.22 -0.76 -10.21
CA GLU A 469 9.52 -0.09 -10.40
C GLU A 469 10.34 -0.02 -9.10
N ASN A 470 11.67 0.07 -9.22
CA ASN A 470 12.63 0.27 -8.12
C ASN A 470 12.66 -0.86 -7.07
N VAL A 471 12.21 -2.06 -7.42
CA VAL A 471 12.29 -3.25 -6.56
C VAL A 471 13.70 -3.84 -6.66
N THR A 472 14.34 -4.09 -5.53
CA THR A 472 15.67 -4.72 -5.48
C THR A 472 15.58 -6.22 -5.73
N VAL A 473 16.36 -6.68 -6.71
CA VAL A 473 16.49 -8.10 -7.08
C VAL A 473 17.95 -8.51 -6.97
N GLU A 474 18.19 -9.66 -6.35
CA GLU A 474 19.51 -10.18 -6.01
C GLU A 474 19.73 -11.55 -6.66
N LEU A 475 20.91 -11.74 -7.24
CA LEU A 475 21.35 -12.98 -7.85
C LEU A 475 22.41 -13.65 -6.97
N TYR A 476 22.17 -14.90 -6.59
CA TYR A 476 23.09 -15.73 -5.83
C TYR A 476 23.52 -16.95 -6.63
N ASN A 477 24.79 -17.33 -6.52
CA ASN A 477 25.30 -18.55 -7.16
C ASN A 477 24.97 -19.83 -6.38
N SER A 478 25.42 -20.96 -6.92
CA SER A 478 25.26 -22.30 -6.32
C SER A 478 25.88 -22.47 -4.94
N SER A 479 26.79 -21.57 -4.52
CA SER A 479 27.37 -21.53 -3.17
C SER A 479 26.64 -20.55 -2.24
N ASN A 480 25.48 -20.03 -2.66
CA ASN A 480 24.66 -19.03 -1.97
C ASN A 480 25.41 -17.70 -1.69
N ILE A 481 26.40 -17.36 -2.53
CA ILE A 481 27.11 -16.08 -2.47
C ILE A 481 26.43 -15.10 -3.43
N LEU A 482 26.17 -13.88 -2.96
CA LEU A 482 25.62 -12.79 -3.78
C LEU A 482 26.61 -12.42 -4.88
N GLU A 483 26.17 -12.44 -6.13
CA GLU A 483 27.00 -12.08 -7.30
C GLU A 483 26.62 -10.73 -7.90
N LYS A 484 25.33 -10.48 -8.09
CA LYS A 484 24.81 -9.24 -8.68
C LYS A 484 23.56 -8.76 -7.95
N THR A 485 23.36 -7.46 -7.95
CA THR A 485 22.13 -6.79 -7.49
C THR A 485 21.69 -5.83 -8.58
N THR A 486 20.39 -5.78 -8.85
CA THR A 486 19.77 -4.85 -9.79
C THR A 486 18.45 -4.33 -9.22
N THR A 487 17.85 -3.35 -9.89
CA THR A 487 16.51 -2.84 -9.58
C THR A 487 15.61 -2.97 -10.79
N THR A 488 14.31 -3.17 -10.56
CA THR A 488 13.33 -3.16 -11.65
C THR A 488 13.17 -1.77 -12.25
N ASP A 489 12.93 -1.73 -13.56
CA ASP A 489 12.61 -0.51 -14.31
C ASP A 489 11.12 -0.13 -14.21
N SER A 490 10.71 0.91 -14.96
CA SER A 490 9.33 1.40 -14.98
C SER A 490 8.30 0.41 -15.53
N ASN A 491 8.74 -0.64 -16.22
CA ASN A 491 7.92 -1.76 -16.66
C ASN A 491 7.99 -2.96 -15.70
N GLY A 492 8.58 -2.77 -14.51
CA GLY A 492 8.81 -3.80 -13.51
C GLY A 492 9.84 -4.86 -13.91
N GLU A 493 10.61 -4.63 -14.98
CA GLU A 493 11.55 -5.60 -15.52
C GLU A 493 12.90 -5.50 -14.82
N TYR A 494 13.49 -6.65 -14.48
CA TYR A 494 14.89 -6.74 -14.04
C TYR A 494 15.70 -7.62 -14.99
N LEU A 495 17.01 -7.40 -15.04
CA LEU A 495 17.94 -8.11 -15.93
C LEU A 495 19.27 -8.42 -15.23
N PHE A 496 19.77 -9.64 -15.43
CA PHE A 496 21.15 -10.03 -15.19
C PHE A 496 21.76 -10.56 -16.49
N GLY A 497 22.81 -9.93 -17.02
CA GLY A 497 23.51 -10.42 -18.20
C GLY A 497 24.90 -10.97 -17.93
N GLY A 498 25.58 -11.41 -18.99
CA GLY A 498 26.88 -12.08 -18.91
C GLY A 498 26.84 -13.43 -18.19
N MET A 499 25.70 -14.13 -18.20
CA MET A 499 25.47 -15.24 -17.28
C MET A 499 26.17 -16.53 -17.73
N ILE A 500 27.10 -17.03 -16.93
CA ILE A 500 27.67 -18.36 -17.16
C ILE A 500 26.64 -19.47 -16.94
N ASN A 501 26.89 -20.64 -17.55
CA ASN A 501 26.10 -21.84 -17.24
C ASN A 501 26.24 -22.22 -15.76
N GLY A 502 25.11 -22.55 -15.12
CA GLY A 502 25.11 -22.88 -13.71
C GLY A 502 23.72 -22.83 -13.10
N THR A 503 23.67 -23.04 -11.79
CA THR A 503 22.47 -22.90 -10.97
C THR A 503 22.59 -21.65 -10.11
N PHE A 504 21.53 -20.86 -10.12
CA PHE A 504 21.40 -19.59 -9.44
C PHE A 504 20.10 -19.55 -8.62
N SER A 505 20.10 -18.69 -7.61
CA SER A 505 18.88 -18.27 -6.91
C SER A 505 18.65 -16.79 -7.16
N ILE A 506 17.44 -16.46 -7.61
CA ILE A 506 17.00 -15.07 -7.75
C ILE A 506 16.10 -14.75 -6.57
N ARG A 507 16.44 -13.69 -5.86
CA ARG A 507 15.70 -13.22 -4.70
C ARG A 507 15.13 -11.84 -4.97
N VAL A 508 13.86 -11.64 -4.67
CA VAL A 508 13.28 -10.30 -4.55
C VAL A 508 13.34 -9.89 -3.08
N VAL A 509 13.83 -8.68 -2.80
CA VAL A 509 13.89 -8.16 -1.43
C VAL A 509 12.55 -7.52 -1.08
N ASN A 510 11.71 -8.21 -0.31
CA ASN A 510 10.30 -7.83 -0.10
C ASN A 510 10.16 -6.41 0.49
N ASN A 511 11.10 -6.00 1.35
CA ASN A 511 11.08 -4.67 1.99
C ASN A 511 11.31 -3.50 1.01
N THR A 512 11.71 -3.77 -0.23
CA THR A 512 11.89 -2.75 -1.28
C THR A 512 10.66 -2.56 -2.15
N ILE A 513 9.66 -3.44 -2.02
CA ILE A 513 8.42 -3.38 -2.78
C ILE A 513 7.52 -2.30 -2.21
N ARG A 514 6.88 -1.54 -3.11
CA ARG A 514 5.89 -0.50 -2.79
C ARG A 514 4.62 -0.81 -3.56
N SER A 515 3.45 -0.58 -2.95
CA SER A 515 2.18 -0.75 -3.66
C SER A 515 2.04 0.33 -4.74
N THR A 516 1.37 -0.03 -5.82
CA THR A 516 0.94 0.83 -6.93
C THR A 516 -0.35 1.58 -6.62
N ARG A 517 -1.08 1.19 -5.57
CA ARG A 517 -2.19 1.98 -5.00
C ARG A 517 -1.64 3.33 -4.51
N GLY A 518 -2.42 4.40 -4.56
CA GLY A 518 -1.89 5.70 -4.11
C GLY A 518 -1.62 5.70 -2.61
N GLY A 519 -0.63 6.51 -2.21
CA GLY A 519 0.04 6.39 -0.90
C GLY A 519 1.12 5.29 -0.84
N GLY A 520 1.08 4.29 -1.74
CA GLY A 520 2.00 3.15 -1.73
C GLY A 520 3.46 3.50 -1.99
N SER A 521 3.76 4.46 -2.87
CA SER A 521 5.13 4.86 -3.22
C SER A 521 5.94 5.39 -2.03
N THR A 522 5.28 5.96 -1.01
CA THR A 522 5.92 6.49 0.20
C THR A 522 5.71 5.62 1.44
N CYS A 523 4.83 4.61 1.38
CA CYS A 523 4.53 3.74 2.51
C CYS A 523 5.64 2.71 2.76
N THR A 524 6.69 3.12 3.47
CA THR A 524 7.79 2.24 3.88
C THR A 524 7.41 1.23 4.97
N THR A 525 6.27 1.45 5.63
CA THR A 525 5.71 0.53 6.64
C THR A 525 4.72 -0.47 6.05
N CYS A 526 4.34 -0.33 4.79
CA CYS A 526 3.48 -1.27 4.10
C CYS A 526 4.32 -2.46 3.63
N ILE A 527 3.93 -3.67 4.01
CA ILE A 527 4.68 -4.90 3.68
C ILE A 527 3.77 -5.79 2.82
N PRO A 528 4.23 -6.20 1.62
CA PRO A 528 3.48 -7.10 0.75
C PRO A 528 3.68 -8.57 1.12
N ILE A 529 2.90 -9.41 0.45
CA ILE A 529 3.00 -10.87 0.48
C ILE A 529 3.26 -11.41 -0.91
N GLN A 530 4.28 -12.24 -1.06
CA GLN A 530 4.47 -13.02 -2.28
C GLN A 530 3.26 -13.91 -2.50
N THR A 531 2.62 -13.78 -3.66
CA THR A 531 1.54 -14.65 -4.12
C THR A 531 2.00 -15.57 -5.24
N PHE A 532 3.01 -15.18 -6.03
CA PHE A 532 3.43 -15.91 -7.23
C PHE A 532 4.93 -15.83 -7.46
N ARG A 533 5.52 -16.90 -8.01
CA ARG A 533 6.89 -16.89 -8.58
C ARG A 533 7.06 -17.96 -9.64
N LYS A 534 8.12 -17.87 -10.47
CA LYS A 534 8.49 -18.92 -11.44
C LYS A 534 9.88 -19.48 -11.19
N ASN A 535 10.03 -20.80 -11.27
CA ASN A 535 11.33 -21.46 -11.37
C ASN A 535 11.71 -21.70 -12.83
N TYR A 536 13.00 -21.86 -13.07
CA TYR A 536 13.52 -22.28 -14.36
C TYR A 536 14.57 -23.38 -14.20
N LEU A 537 14.34 -24.52 -14.84
CA LEU A 537 15.24 -25.67 -14.76
C LEU A 537 15.44 -26.26 -16.16
N GLY A 538 16.60 -25.98 -16.78
CA GLY A 538 17.05 -26.59 -18.04
C GLY A 538 16.02 -26.48 -19.16
N GLY A 539 15.69 -25.25 -19.56
CA GLY A 539 14.72 -24.97 -20.62
C GLY A 539 13.24 -24.92 -20.19
N THR A 540 12.89 -25.30 -18.95
CA THR A 540 11.48 -25.37 -18.51
C THR A 540 11.15 -24.30 -17.47
N LEU A 541 10.22 -23.40 -17.80
CA LEU A 541 9.57 -22.49 -16.85
C LEU A 541 8.46 -23.22 -16.09
N THR A 542 8.49 -23.16 -14.75
CA THR A 542 7.46 -23.74 -13.88
C THR A 542 6.89 -22.68 -12.97
N GLU A 543 5.58 -22.44 -13.04
CA GLU A 543 4.89 -21.55 -12.12
C GLU A 543 4.77 -22.19 -10.73
N VAL A 544 5.01 -21.38 -9.70
CA VAL A 544 4.80 -21.74 -8.30
C VAL A 544 3.68 -20.85 -7.76
N THR A 545 2.48 -21.42 -7.74
CA THR A 545 1.25 -20.76 -7.30
C THR A 545 0.83 -21.15 -5.88
N THR A 546 1.55 -22.09 -5.27
CA THR A 546 1.21 -22.69 -3.97
C THR A 546 1.99 -22.10 -2.79
N GLU A 547 2.99 -21.27 -3.03
CA GLU A 547 3.82 -20.62 -2.00
C GLU A 547 3.34 -19.19 -1.67
N VAL A 548 2.04 -19.02 -1.49
CA VAL A 548 1.45 -17.76 -1.01
C VAL A 548 1.92 -17.54 0.43
N GLY A 549 2.57 -16.40 0.70
CA GLY A 549 3.26 -16.14 1.96
C GLY A 549 4.78 -16.25 1.88
N GLY A 550 5.32 -16.76 0.77
CA GLY A 550 6.75 -17.06 0.62
C GLY A 550 7.13 -18.46 1.10
N ALA A 551 8.44 -18.73 1.14
CA ALA A 551 9.00 -20.04 1.52
C ALA A 551 8.56 -20.51 2.92
N ASN A 552 8.36 -19.57 3.86
CA ASN A 552 7.79 -19.84 5.17
C ASN A 552 6.81 -18.71 5.56
N PRO A 553 5.49 -18.92 5.41
CA PRO A 553 4.47 -17.92 5.73
C PRO A 553 4.55 -17.32 7.14
N ASN A 554 5.12 -18.03 8.12
CA ASN A 554 5.27 -17.54 9.49
C ASN A 554 6.51 -16.66 9.73
N SER A 555 7.38 -16.51 8.72
CA SER A 555 8.63 -15.75 8.81
C SER A 555 8.56 -14.42 8.06
N GLN A 556 9.39 -13.48 8.47
CA GLN A 556 9.60 -12.22 7.74
C GLN A 556 10.76 -12.37 6.75
N ASP A 557 10.79 -11.53 5.72
CA ASP A 557 11.93 -11.47 4.82
C ASP A 557 13.18 -10.94 5.52
N VAL A 558 14.34 -11.46 5.11
CA VAL A 558 15.64 -11.09 5.69
C VAL A 558 16.16 -9.79 5.07
N SER A 559 17.24 -9.22 5.60
CA SER A 559 17.87 -8.03 5.02
C SER A 559 18.43 -8.29 3.61
N SER A 560 18.60 -7.24 2.81
CA SER A 560 19.35 -7.31 1.54
C SER A 560 20.74 -7.96 1.75
N GLY A 561 21.21 -8.71 0.75
CA GLY A 561 22.48 -9.44 0.75
C GLY A 561 22.50 -10.75 1.54
N THR A 562 21.34 -11.26 1.96
CA THR A 562 21.21 -12.54 2.68
C THR A 562 20.20 -13.46 2.01
N LEU A 563 20.62 -14.66 1.59
CA LEU A 563 19.72 -15.66 1.00
C LEU A 563 19.06 -16.58 2.04
N SER A 564 19.78 -16.96 3.09
CA SER A 564 19.27 -17.88 4.11
C SER A 564 18.10 -17.23 4.87
N GLY A 565 16.91 -17.81 4.75
CA GLY A 565 15.69 -17.28 5.37
C GLY A 565 14.92 -16.28 4.51
N ALA A 566 15.38 -16.00 3.28
CA ALA A 566 14.64 -15.18 2.33
C ALA A 566 13.28 -15.80 1.99
N GLN A 567 12.25 -14.97 1.88
CA GLN A 567 10.87 -15.45 1.66
C GLN A 567 10.52 -15.57 0.17
N THR A 568 11.16 -14.77 -0.68
CA THR A 568 10.88 -14.74 -2.12
C THR A 568 12.11 -15.15 -2.92
N VAL A 569 12.18 -16.42 -3.32
CA VAL A 569 13.33 -16.99 -4.04
C VAL A 569 12.87 -17.91 -5.15
N SER A 570 13.42 -17.71 -6.35
CA SER A 570 13.27 -18.64 -7.48
C SER A 570 14.59 -19.29 -7.85
N SER A 571 14.56 -20.58 -8.16
CA SER A 571 15.71 -21.32 -8.66
C SER A 571 15.78 -21.23 -10.17
N VAL A 572 16.96 -20.92 -10.70
CA VAL A 572 17.23 -20.80 -12.13
C VAL A 572 18.45 -21.66 -12.48
N SER A 573 18.34 -22.55 -13.46
CA SER A 573 19.49 -23.29 -14.01
C SER A 573 19.62 -23.03 -15.51
N ILE A 574 20.80 -22.57 -15.93
CA ILE A 574 21.09 -22.13 -17.29
C ILE A 574 22.01 -23.13 -18.01
N LEU A 575 21.64 -23.48 -19.24
CA LEU A 575 22.44 -24.30 -20.16
C LEU A 575 22.48 -23.65 -21.57
N ASN A 576 23.37 -22.67 -21.78
CA ASN A 576 23.52 -21.92 -23.02
C ASN A 576 22.19 -21.31 -23.51
N GLU A 577 21.42 -20.75 -22.58
CA GLU A 577 20.09 -20.20 -22.82
C GLU A 577 19.86 -18.93 -21.99
N GLY A 578 18.95 -18.07 -22.44
CA GLY A 578 18.54 -16.86 -21.71
C GLY A 578 17.14 -17.03 -21.11
N PRO A 579 16.98 -17.48 -19.86
CA PRO A 579 15.67 -17.55 -19.22
C PRO A 579 15.02 -16.18 -19.14
N THR A 580 13.85 -16.07 -19.74
CA THR A 580 12.97 -14.89 -19.65
C THR A 580 11.72 -15.25 -18.84
N HIS A 581 11.02 -14.22 -18.36
CA HIS A 581 9.77 -14.37 -17.60
C HIS A 581 9.93 -15.09 -16.25
N ILE A 582 11.04 -14.86 -15.54
CA ILE A 582 11.19 -15.28 -14.15
C ILE A 582 10.43 -14.29 -13.25
N ASP A 583 9.09 -14.34 -13.32
CA ASP A 583 8.24 -13.31 -12.73
C ASP A 583 7.93 -13.57 -11.25
N PHE A 584 7.63 -12.49 -10.50
CA PHE A 584 7.21 -12.53 -9.09
C PHE A 584 5.99 -11.63 -8.86
N GLY A 585 4.97 -12.16 -8.19
CA GLY A 585 3.71 -11.46 -7.89
C GLY A 585 3.49 -11.24 -6.40
N PHE A 586 2.89 -10.10 -6.06
CA PHE A 586 2.70 -9.65 -4.68
C PHE A 586 1.30 -9.08 -4.41
N ASN A 587 0.83 -9.15 -3.17
CA ASN A 587 -0.43 -8.54 -2.73
C ASN A 587 -0.31 -7.94 -1.31
N PHE A 588 -1.05 -6.86 -1.02
CA PHE A 588 -1.00 -6.15 0.27
C PHE A 588 -2.17 -6.46 1.21
N ASN A 589 -3.16 -7.24 0.75
CA ASN A 589 -4.38 -7.61 1.47
C ASN A 589 -4.30 -8.96 2.19
N THR A 590 -3.30 -9.78 1.84
CA THR A 590 -3.21 -11.18 2.25
C THR A 590 -2.65 -11.34 3.67
N ILE A 591 -3.31 -12.15 4.49
CA ILE A 591 -2.88 -12.55 5.83
C ILE A 591 -2.56 -14.04 5.82
N VAL A 592 -1.32 -14.42 6.12
CA VAL A 592 -0.84 -15.81 5.98
C VAL A 592 -0.35 -16.44 7.28
N ASN A 593 -0.39 -15.71 8.40
CA ASN A 593 0.04 -16.23 9.70
C ASN A 593 -0.73 -15.60 10.86
N THR A 594 -0.55 -16.19 12.04
CA THR A 594 -1.12 -15.72 13.30
C THR A 594 -0.19 -14.82 14.12
N ASN A 595 0.90 -14.31 13.53
CA ASN A 595 1.86 -13.46 14.23
C ASN A 595 1.19 -12.15 14.71
N THR A 596 1.74 -11.58 15.78
CA THR A 596 1.29 -10.29 16.33
C THR A 596 1.51 -9.12 15.36
N ASN A 597 2.60 -9.15 14.59
CA ASN A 597 2.97 -8.10 13.65
C ASN A 597 3.90 -8.63 12.54
N GLY A 598 4.22 -7.75 11.59
CA GLY A 598 5.12 -8.02 10.46
C GLY A 598 4.42 -8.71 9.29
N GLN A 599 5.23 -9.11 8.30
CA GLN A 599 4.78 -9.74 7.06
C GLN A 599 3.71 -10.82 7.34
N GLY A 600 2.55 -10.67 6.69
CA GLY A 600 1.49 -11.67 6.68
C GLY A 600 0.58 -11.68 7.91
N SER A 601 0.73 -10.73 8.82
CA SER A 601 -0.10 -10.62 10.03
C SER A 601 -1.33 -9.72 9.83
N LEU A 602 -2.35 -9.90 10.68
CA LEU A 602 -3.52 -9.00 10.72
C LEU A 602 -3.15 -7.54 11.00
N GLN A 603 -2.17 -7.30 11.89
CA GLN A 603 -1.69 -5.96 12.18
C GLN A 603 -1.10 -5.30 10.92
N GLN A 604 -0.39 -6.07 10.09
CA GLN A 604 0.16 -5.57 8.84
C GLN A 604 -0.92 -5.25 7.81
N PHE A 605 -1.97 -6.06 7.71
CA PHE A 605 -3.13 -5.75 6.88
C PHE A 605 -3.76 -4.40 7.26
N ILE A 606 -3.98 -4.14 8.56
CA ILE A 606 -4.54 -2.87 9.03
C ILE A 606 -3.59 -1.70 8.68
N ILE A 607 -2.28 -1.87 8.83
CA ILE A 607 -1.30 -0.85 8.42
C ILE A 607 -1.37 -0.60 6.92
N ASN A 608 -1.45 -1.65 6.09
CA ASN A 608 -1.55 -1.52 4.64
C ASN A 608 -2.84 -0.76 4.26
N SER A 609 -4.01 -1.23 4.71
CA SER A 609 -5.30 -0.59 4.41
C SER A 609 -5.34 0.88 4.84
N ASN A 610 -4.79 1.22 6.01
CA ASN A 610 -4.75 2.61 6.48
C ASN A 610 -3.92 3.58 5.63
N ASN A 611 -2.95 3.08 4.85
CA ASN A 611 -1.97 3.91 4.13
C ASN A 611 -2.09 3.83 2.61
N LEU A 612 -2.91 2.91 2.09
CA LEU A 612 -3.10 2.69 0.66
C LEU A 612 -4.51 3.14 0.27
N ASP A 613 -4.63 3.95 -0.77
CA ASP A 613 -5.95 4.35 -1.25
C ASP A 613 -6.72 3.20 -1.90
N ASN A 614 -8.04 3.30 -1.89
CA ASN A 614 -8.94 2.28 -2.45
C ASN A 614 -9.29 2.57 -3.92
N THR A 615 -8.59 3.50 -4.59
CA THR A 615 -8.93 3.91 -5.96
C THR A 615 -8.53 2.82 -6.95
N GLY A 616 -9.50 2.27 -7.68
CA GLY A 616 -9.25 1.20 -8.66
C GLY A 616 -9.07 -0.18 -8.03
N LEU A 617 -9.22 -0.31 -6.71
CA LEU A 617 -9.28 -1.60 -6.03
C LEU A 617 -10.59 -2.31 -6.40
N ASP A 618 -10.48 -3.53 -6.92
CA ASP A 618 -11.62 -4.37 -7.29
C ASP A 618 -11.25 -5.83 -7.07
N ILE A 619 -11.19 -6.23 -5.79
CA ILE A 619 -10.81 -7.59 -5.39
C ILE A 619 -11.78 -8.58 -6.03
N GLU A 620 -11.26 -9.55 -6.77
CA GLU A 620 -12.08 -10.51 -7.48
C GLU A 620 -12.85 -11.45 -6.51
N PRO A 621 -13.96 -12.08 -6.97
CA PRO A 621 -14.66 -13.07 -6.18
C PRO A 621 -13.74 -14.22 -5.73
N HIS A 622 -13.84 -14.64 -4.47
CA HIS A 622 -13.03 -15.75 -3.97
C HIS A 622 -13.31 -17.03 -4.79
N PRO A 623 -12.27 -17.75 -5.29
CA PRO A 623 -12.45 -18.85 -6.26
C PRO A 623 -13.25 -20.04 -5.70
N ASN A 624 -13.20 -20.26 -4.39
CA ASN A 624 -13.97 -21.32 -3.71
C ASN A 624 -15.34 -20.86 -3.18
N ASN A 625 -15.65 -19.56 -3.23
CA ASN A 625 -16.93 -19.04 -2.77
C ASN A 625 -17.27 -17.71 -3.46
N THR A 626 -18.02 -17.80 -4.56
CA THR A 626 -18.37 -16.62 -5.38
C THR A 626 -19.33 -15.65 -4.68
N SER A 627 -19.90 -15.99 -3.51
CA SER A 627 -20.66 -15.02 -2.72
C SER A 627 -19.77 -14.07 -1.91
N LEU A 628 -18.46 -14.37 -1.84
CA LEU A 628 -17.45 -13.47 -1.32
C LEU A 628 -16.87 -12.67 -2.49
N ASP A 629 -17.68 -11.71 -2.95
CA ASP A 629 -17.38 -10.77 -4.03
C ASP A 629 -17.48 -9.36 -3.45
N PRO A 630 -16.34 -8.75 -3.06
CA PRO A 630 -16.30 -7.39 -2.53
C PRO A 630 -16.80 -6.37 -3.56
N ALA A 631 -17.41 -5.29 -3.11
CA ALA A 631 -17.67 -4.18 -4.01
C ALA A 631 -16.36 -3.46 -4.36
N SER A 632 -16.28 -2.86 -5.56
CA SER A 632 -15.14 -2.01 -5.92
C SER A 632 -14.90 -0.93 -4.86
N GLY A 633 -13.64 -0.78 -4.47
CA GLY A 633 -13.19 0.12 -3.40
C GLY A 633 -13.22 -0.49 -1.99
N GLU A 634 -13.68 -1.72 -1.80
CA GLU A 634 -13.64 -2.38 -0.49
C GLU A 634 -12.28 -3.05 -0.24
N ASP A 635 -11.57 -2.61 0.81
CA ASP A 635 -10.27 -3.15 1.21
C ASP A 635 -10.47 -4.34 2.15
N VAL A 636 -10.58 -5.54 1.56
CA VAL A 636 -10.92 -6.78 2.28
C VAL A 636 -9.69 -7.56 2.71
N SER A 637 -9.70 -8.06 3.95
CA SER A 637 -8.69 -8.97 4.47
C SER A 637 -8.80 -10.35 3.83
N ILE A 638 -7.73 -10.85 3.22
CA ILE A 638 -7.69 -12.16 2.57
C ILE A 638 -6.93 -13.13 3.49
N PHE A 639 -7.65 -13.79 4.39
CA PHE A 639 -7.06 -14.80 5.27
C PHE A 639 -6.74 -16.08 4.49
N MET A 640 -5.46 -16.43 4.50
CA MET A 640 -4.84 -17.57 3.82
C MET A 640 -3.88 -18.28 4.79
N ILE A 641 -4.26 -18.37 6.08
CA ILE A 641 -3.42 -18.95 7.12
C ILE A 641 -3.36 -20.47 6.93
N PRO A 642 -2.15 -21.08 6.89
CA PRO A 642 -2.00 -22.50 6.62
C PRO A 642 -2.73 -23.41 7.62
N SER A 643 -3.59 -24.30 7.11
CA SER A 643 -4.35 -25.28 7.89
C SER A 643 -3.72 -26.67 7.85
N ASN A 644 -4.39 -27.71 8.39
CA ASN A 644 -3.96 -29.11 8.29
C ASN A 644 -5.13 -30.04 7.91
N PRO A 645 -5.16 -30.60 6.68
CA PRO A 645 -4.23 -30.34 5.57
C PRO A 645 -4.42 -28.95 4.96
N ASP A 646 -3.32 -28.27 4.61
CA ASP A 646 -3.37 -26.99 3.90
C ASP A 646 -3.74 -27.18 2.42
N PRO A 647 -4.70 -26.41 1.86
CA PRO A 647 -5.09 -26.51 0.45
C PRO A 647 -3.95 -26.29 -0.55
N LEU A 648 -2.92 -25.52 -0.19
CA LEU A 648 -1.74 -25.29 -1.03
C LEU A 648 -0.54 -26.18 -0.65
N GLY A 649 -0.72 -27.11 0.29
CA GLY A 649 0.31 -28.03 0.74
C GLY A 649 1.41 -27.39 1.62
N ARG A 650 1.16 -26.20 2.18
CA ARG A 650 2.10 -25.52 3.09
C ARG A 650 2.08 -26.18 4.48
N THR A 651 3.11 -25.90 5.28
CA THR A 651 3.13 -26.33 6.68
C THR A 651 2.11 -25.53 7.47
N ALA A 652 1.28 -26.22 8.26
CA ALA A 652 0.25 -25.59 9.10
C ALA A 652 0.83 -24.53 10.04
N ASP A 653 0.07 -23.45 10.26
CA ASP A 653 0.42 -22.42 11.24
C ASP A 653 0.46 -23.04 12.64
N THR A 654 1.43 -22.63 13.45
CA THR A 654 1.65 -23.21 14.80
C THR A 654 0.49 -22.99 15.75
N ASN A 655 -0.34 -21.96 15.51
CA ASN A 655 -1.51 -21.61 16.31
C ASN A 655 -2.83 -22.08 15.66
N PHE A 656 -2.76 -22.95 14.66
CA PHE A 656 -3.90 -23.72 14.17
C PHE A 656 -4.12 -24.96 15.06
N VAL A 657 -5.08 -24.87 15.98
CA VAL A 657 -5.38 -25.94 16.95
C VAL A 657 -6.87 -26.19 17.01
N GLY A 658 -7.29 -27.43 16.81
CA GLY A 658 -8.69 -27.84 16.94
C GLY A 658 -9.63 -27.18 15.92
N GLY A 659 -9.13 -26.82 14.73
CA GLY A 659 -9.92 -26.12 13.70
C GLY A 659 -9.95 -24.59 13.85
N ILE A 660 -9.13 -24.03 14.75
CA ILE A 660 -9.16 -22.60 15.08
C ILE A 660 -7.78 -21.99 14.89
N PHE A 661 -7.71 -20.83 14.25
CA PHE A 661 -6.51 -19.99 14.11
C PHE A 661 -6.51 -18.91 15.19
N SER A 662 -5.56 -19.00 16.11
CA SER A 662 -5.48 -18.09 17.26
C SER A 662 -4.50 -16.94 17.03
N ILE A 663 -5.01 -15.74 16.81
CA ILE A 663 -4.21 -14.50 16.70
C ILE A 663 -4.17 -13.83 18.08
N THR A 664 -3.03 -13.91 18.75
CA THR A 664 -2.86 -13.31 20.08
C THR A 664 -2.12 -11.99 19.97
N GLN A 665 -2.75 -10.89 20.36
CA GLN A 665 -2.19 -9.55 20.33
C GLN A 665 -1.48 -9.21 21.64
N THR A 666 -0.17 -9.03 21.58
CA THR A 666 0.67 -8.60 22.71
C THR A 666 0.92 -7.09 22.71
N THR A 667 0.46 -6.40 21.68
CA THR A 667 0.53 -4.95 21.50
C THR A 667 -0.81 -4.44 20.97
N GLN A 668 -1.11 -3.17 21.20
CA GLN A 668 -2.31 -2.53 20.68
C GLN A 668 -2.34 -2.60 19.14
N LEU A 669 -3.43 -3.15 18.57
CA LEU A 669 -3.67 -3.07 17.13
C LEU A 669 -3.75 -1.59 16.69
N SER A 670 -3.25 -1.31 15.49
CA SER A 670 -3.46 -0.01 14.86
C SER A 670 -4.95 0.31 14.79
N ALA A 671 -5.31 1.58 15.01
CA ALA A 671 -6.68 1.99 14.77
C ALA A 671 -6.99 1.86 13.28
N ILE A 672 -8.19 1.42 12.92
CA ILE A 672 -8.67 1.34 11.53
C ILE A 672 -9.10 2.75 11.15
N THR A 673 -8.32 3.43 10.30
CA THR A 673 -8.53 4.81 9.88
C THR A 673 -9.01 4.93 8.44
N ASP A 674 -8.74 3.92 7.61
CA ASP A 674 -9.23 3.88 6.24
C ASP A 674 -10.76 3.78 6.19
N THR A 675 -11.31 4.37 5.13
CA THR A 675 -12.73 4.23 4.80
C THR A 675 -12.89 2.99 3.96
N ASP A 676 -13.73 2.04 4.40
CA ASP A 676 -14.00 0.78 3.70
C ASP A 676 -12.99 -0.36 3.94
N THR A 677 -12.37 -0.44 5.12
CA THR A 677 -11.66 -1.65 5.58
C THR A 677 -12.64 -2.76 6.00
N PHE A 678 -12.48 -3.97 5.45
CA PHE A 678 -13.26 -5.14 5.83
C PHE A 678 -12.35 -6.21 6.42
N ILE A 679 -12.48 -6.46 7.72
CA ILE A 679 -11.86 -7.62 8.38
C ILE A 679 -12.89 -8.74 8.37
N ASP A 680 -12.71 -9.68 7.45
CA ASP A 680 -13.70 -10.71 7.12
C ASP A 680 -13.10 -12.12 7.27
N GLY A 681 -13.44 -12.79 8.38
CA GLY A 681 -12.99 -14.15 8.65
C GLY A 681 -13.53 -15.20 7.67
N ARG A 682 -14.55 -14.89 6.86
CA ARG A 682 -15.11 -15.82 5.87
C ARG A 682 -14.14 -16.13 4.74
N THR A 683 -13.14 -15.26 4.49
CA THR A 683 -12.08 -15.54 3.50
C THR A 683 -11.21 -16.73 3.94
N GLN A 684 -10.97 -16.90 5.25
CA GLN A 684 -10.32 -18.11 5.76
C GLN A 684 -11.18 -19.35 5.51
N THR A 685 -12.49 -19.28 5.81
CA THR A 685 -13.42 -20.40 5.57
C THR A 685 -13.49 -20.78 4.10
N ALA A 686 -13.47 -19.79 3.19
CA ALA A 686 -13.45 -20.06 1.76
C ALA A 686 -12.10 -20.65 1.31
N TYR A 687 -11.00 -20.28 1.96
CA TYR A 687 -9.69 -20.86 1.70
C TYR A 687 -9.57 -22.31 2.20
N SER A 688 -9.68 -22.54 3.51
CA SER A 688 -9.43 -23.86 4.14
C SER A 688 -10.64 -24.79 4.21
N GLY A 689 -11.82 -24.33 3.81
CA GLY A 689 -13.09 -24.95 4.20
C GLY A 689 -13.44 -24.64 5.65
N ASN A 690 -14.65 -24.97 6.10
CA ASN A 690 -15.05 -24.74 7.49
C ASN A 690 -14.43 -25.78 8.44
N THR A 691 -13.35 -25.41 9.11
CA THR A 691 -12.62 -26.26 10.05
C THR A 691 -13.15 -26.19 11.49
N ASN A 692 -14.02 -25.23 11.81
CA ASN A 692 -14.67 -25.10 13.13
C ASN A 692 -16.20 -25.15 13.00
N THR A 693 -16.74 -26.35 12.77
CA THR A 693 -18.18 -26.52 12.54
C THR A 693 -18.97 -26.44 13.84
N GLY A 694 -20.00 -25.61 13.87
CA GLY A 694 -20.94 -25.57 14.99
C GLY A 694 -21.67 -24.24 15.07
N THR A 695 -22.61 -24.17 16.01
CA THR A 695 -23.33 -22.95 16.36
C THR A 695 -23.35 -22.80 17.87
N VAL A 696 -23.40 -21.55 18.35
CA VAL A 696 -23.49 -21.22 19.77
C VAL A 696 -24.71 -20.33 20.04
N GLY A 697 -24.98 -20.09 21.32
CA GLY A 697 -26.09 -19.26 21.75
C GLY A 697 -27.46 -19.83 21.39
N SER A 698 -28.40 -18.92 21.18
CA SER A 698 -29.84 -19.18 21.09
C SER A 698 -30.37 -19.10 19.67
N GLY A 699 -29.53 -19.36 18.67
CA GLY A 699 -29.94 -19.34 17.26
C GLY A 699 -31.17 -20.21 17.00
N GLY A 700 -32.11 -19.71 16.20
CA GLY A 700 -33.41 -20.34 15.96
C GLY A 700 -34.48 -20.05 17.03
N THR A 701 -34.16 -19.31 18.09
CA THR A 701 -35.14 -18.87 19.10
C THR A 701 -35.98 -17.70 18.58
N ASN A 702 -37.25 -17.67 18.95
CA ASN A 702 -38.16 -16.57 18.64
C ASN A 702 -37.97 -15.41 19.64
N VAL A 703 -37.89 -14.19 19.13
CA VAL A 703 -37.83 -12.95 19.91
C VAL A 703 -38.94 -11.99 19.52
N GLY A 704 -39.35 -11.15 20.48
CA GLY A 704 -40.46 -10.22 20.31
C GLY A 704 -41.82 -10.91 20.23
N VAL A 705 -42.88 -10.13 20.33
CA VAL A 705 -44.28 -10.62 20.27
C VAL A 705 -44.61 -11.19 18.89
N SER A 706 -44.01 -10.65 17.83
CA SER A 706 -44.14 -11.17 16.46
C SER A 706 -43.40 -12.49 16.22
N ALA A 707 -42.63 -12.97 17.21
CA ALA A 707 -41.88 -14.23 17.15
C ALA A 707 -40.86 -14.30 16.00
N THR A 708 -40.09 -13.23 15.82
CA THR A 708 -38.99 -13.15 14.85
C THR A 708 -37.90 -14.15 15.23
N VAL A 709 -37.43 -14.96 14.27
CA VAL A 709 -36.42 -16.01 14.52
C VAL A 709 -35.01 -15.43 14.49
N LEU A 710 -34.21 -15.68 15.53
CA LEU A 710 -32.79 -15.33 15.55
C LEU A 710 -31.97 -16.17 14.55
N PRO A 711 -30.94 -15.59 13.91
CA PRO A 711 -30.02 -16.34 13.06
C PRO A 711 -29.21 -17.35 13.87
N ASN A 712 -28.60 -18.32 13.19
CA ASN A 712 -27.59 -19.16 13.81
C ASN A 712 -26.28 -18.38 13.98
N TYR A 713 -25.69 -18.45 15.18
CA TYR A 713 -24.38 -17.87 15.46
C TYR A 713 -23.30 -18.93 15.25
N ASN A 714 -22.76 -18.99 14.05
CA ASN A 714 -21.77 -20.00 13.67
C ASN A 714 -20.46 -19.81 14.45
N GLN A 715 -19.81 -20.91 14.78
CA GLN A 715 -18.46 -20.90 15.34
C GLN A 715 -17.45 -20.47 14.25
N PRO A 716 -16.70 -19.38 14.44
CA PRO A 716 -15.73 -18.91 13.45
C PRO A 716 -14.40 -19.65 13.59
N GLU A 717 -13.62 -19.68 12.52
CA GLU A 717 -12.28 -20.30 12.54
C GLU A 717 -11.21 -19.32 13.03
N ILE A 718 -11.43 -18.02 12.83
CA ILE A 718 -10.53 -16.98 13.32
C ILE A 718 -10.94 -16.57 14.73
N GLN A 719 -9.99 -16.62 15.66
CA GLN A 719 -10.14 -15.96 16.96
C GLN A 719 -9.01 -14.99 17.22
N ILE A 720 -9.37 -13.85 17.79
CA ILE A 720 -8.47 -12.75 18.09
C ILE A 720 -8.56 -12.46 19.57
N ASN A 721 -7.41 -12.48 20.24
CA ASN A 721 -7.33 -12.13 21.65
C ASN A 721 -6.24 -11.10 21.95
N GLY A 722 -6.27 -10.53 23.15
CA GLY A 722 -5.28 -9.55 23.60
C GLY A 722 -4.94 -9.67 25.09
N SER A 723 -3.68 -9.41 25.44
CA SER A 723 -3.17 -9.56 26.81
C SER A 723 -2.58 -8.29 27.45
N THR A 724 -2.67 -7.13 26.81
CA THR A 724 -2.03 -5.86 27.29
C THR A 724 -3.01 -4.67 27.25
N SER A 725 -2.71 -3.61 28.01
CA SER A 725 -3.57 -2.42 28.21
C SER A 725 -3.94 -1.71 26.91
N GLY A 726 -5.19 -1.84 26.47
CA GLY A 726 -5.72 -1.16 25.27
C GLY A 726 -6.85 -1.92 24.57
N ASP A 727 -7.82 -1.23 24.00
CA ASP A 727 -8.98 -1.85 23.32
C ASP A 727 -8.55 -2.67 22.10
N LEU A 728 -9.18 -3.81 21.83
CA LEU A 728 -8.75 -4.75 20.78
C LEU A 728 -8.87 -4.11 19.38
N PHE A 729 -10.10 -3.82 18.94
CA PHE A 729 -10.35 -3.08 17.71
C PHE A 729 -10.76 -1.65 18.02
N ARG A 730 -10.08 -0.68 17.39
CA ARG A 730 -10.43 0.74 17.45
C ARG A 730 -10.73 1.24 16.04
N ILE A 731 -11.98 1.58 15.79
CA ILE A 731 -12.47 2.03 14.49
C ILE A 731 -12.58 3.56 14.53
N GLN A 732 -11.89 4.22 13.60
CA GLN A 732 -11.84 5.67 13.44
C GLN A 732 -12.23 6.10 12.01
N GLY A 733 -12.02 5.23 11.02
CA GLY A 733 -12.52 5.36 9.66
C GLY A 733 -13.99 4.96 9.54
N ASN A 734 -14.67 5.46 8.51
CA ASN A 734 -16.08 5.15 8.25
C ASN A 734 -16.22 3.87 7.42
N GLY A 735 -17.38 3.23 7.43
CA GLY A 735 -17.64 2.09 6.54
C GLY A 735 -16.90 0.80 6.88
N ALA A 736 -16.07 0.77 7.94
CA ALA A 736 -15.35 -0.43 8.33
C ALA A 736 -16.31 -1.58 8.70
N THR A 737 -15.95 -2.81 8.33
CA THR A 737 -16.66 -4.01 8.77
C THR A 737 -15.75 -4.96 9.56
N ILE A 738 -16.26 -5.48 10.68
CA ILE A 738 -15.68 -6.62 11.40
C ILE A 738 -16.68 -7.77 11.37
N ARG A 739 -16.31 -8.92 10.80
CA ARG A 739 -17.22 -10.07 10.70
C ARG A 739 -16.57 -11.45 10.77
N ASN A 740 -17.37 -12.43 11.21
CA ASN A 740 -17.05 -13.86 11.25
C ASN A 740 -15.78 -14.22 12.04
N MET A 741 -15.65 -13.68 13.25
CA MET A 741 -14.53 -13.98 14.15
C MET A 741 -14.95 -13.99 15.62
N ALA A 742 -14.14 -14.66 16.43
CA ALA A 742 -14.26 -14.61 17.89
C ALA A 742 -13.31 -13.56 18.47
N ILE A 743 -13.81 -12.72 19.37
CA ILE A 743 -13.10 -11.57 19.93
C ILE A 743 -13.20 -11.61 21.45
N TYR A 744 -12.07 -11.78 22.13
CA TYR A 744 -12.02 -11.81 23.59
C TYR A 744 -10.66 -11.32 24.11
N ALA A 745 -10.62 -10.66 25.26
CA ALA A 745 -9.36 -10.23 25.89
C ALA A 745 -9.54 -10.18 27.41
N ASN A 746 -8.55 -9.66 28.14
CA ASN A 746 -8.58 -9.56 29.59
C ASN A 746 -8.57 -8.10 30.07
N GLY A 747 -9.74 -7.54 30.35
CA GLY A 747 -9.91 -6.17 30.88
C GLY A 747 -9.95 -5.06 29.82
N ASN A 748 -10.13 -5.41 28.54
CA ASN A 748 -10.15 -4.49 27.40
C ASN A 748 -11.54 -4.41 26.78
N ILE A 749 -11.82 -3.39 25.96
CA ILE A 749 -13.02 -3.39 25.11
C ILE A 749 -12.74 -4.21 23.85
N GLY A 750 -13.71 -5.02 23.42
CA GLY A 750 -13.58 -5.86 22.24
C GLY A 750 -13.51 -5.03 20.97
N ILE A 751 -14.55 -4.24 20.72
CA ILE A 751 -14.65 -3.33 19.58
C ILE A 751 -15.09 -1.95 20.05
N GLN A 752 -14.28 -0.93 19.76
CA GLN A 752 -14.60 0.47 19.99
C GLN A 752 -14.79 1.19 18.65
N ASN A 753 -15.96 1.77 18.43
CA ASN A 753 -16.24 2.66 17.31
C ASN A 753 -16.20 4.13 17.76
N THR A 754 -15.29 4.90 17.15
CA THR A 754 -15.10 6.34 17.37
C THR A 754 -15.13 7.13 16.06
N ALA A 755 -15.62 6.53 14.97
CA ALA A 755 -15.67 7.16 13.66
C ALA A 755 -16.45 8.48 13.67
N GLY A 756 -15.86 9.51 13.05
CA GLY A 756 -16.38 10.89 13.15
C GLY A 756 -17.43 11.28 12.11
N SER A 757 -17.68 10.47 11.08
CA SER A 757 -18.50 10.85 9.91
C SER A 757 -19.64 9.86 9.64
N ILE A 758 -20.69 10.36 8.99
CA ILE A 758 -22.01 9.71 8.82
C ILE A 758 -22.22 9.05 7.44
N ALA A 759 -21.19 9.02 6.58
CA ALA A 759 -21.38 8.65 5.17
C ALA A 759 -21.71 7.15 4.95
N LYS A 760 -21.10 6.25 5.73
CA LYS A 760 -21.30 4.80 5.65
C LYS A 760 -21.22 4.18 7.05
N PRO A 761 -22.17 3.32 7.46
CA PRO A 761 -22.17 2.72 8.79
C PRO A 761 -20.95 1.80 8.97
N THR A 762 -20.39 1.80 10.17
CA THR A 762 -19.55 0.69 10.63
C THR A 762 -20.43 -0.54 10.86
N VAL A 763 -20.05 -1.69 10.32
CA VAL A 763 -20.82 -2.93 10.47
C VAL A 763 -20.07 -3.90 11.37
N ILE A 764 -20.71 -4.33 12.45
CA ILE A 764 -20.20 -5.37 13.36
C ILE A 764 -21.19 -6.53 13.27
N THR A 765 -20.80 -7.61 12.60
CA THR A 765 -21.74 -8.69 12.27
C THR A 765 -21.17 -10.09 12.33
N GLU A 766 -21.98 -11.08 12.70
CA GLU A 766 -21.60 -12.51 12.67
C GLU A 766 -20.38 -12.82 13.55
N ASN A 767 -20.16 -12.05 14.63
CA ASN A 767 -19.04 -12.27 15.54
C ASN A 767 -19.47 -12.98 16.82
N LEU A 768 -18.53 -13.70 17.44
CA LEU A 768 -18.62 -14.11 18.84
C LEU A 768 -17.80 -13.12 19.68
N ILE A 769 -18.42 -12.39 20.61
CA ILE A 769 -17.77 -11.31 21.37
C ILE A 769 -17.84 -11.61 22.87
N GLY A 770 -16.68 -11.65 23.51
CA GLY A 770 -16.50 -11.98 24.94
C GLY A 770 -16.22 -13.46 25.21
N VAL A 771 -16.26 -14.30 24.17
CA VAL A 771 -15.96 -15.75 24.21
C VAL A 771 -14.99 -16.15 23.11
N ASN A 772 -14.37 -17.32 23.23
CA ASN A 772 -13.51 -17.88 22.19
C ASN A 772 -14.32 -18.44 21.00
N ALA A 773 -13.63 -18.96 19.98
CA ALA A 773 -14.26 -19.50 18.77
C ALA A 773 -15.20 -20.71 19.01
N ASN A 774 -15.15 -21.34 20.18
CA ASN A 774 -16.06 -22.41 20.57
C ASN A 774 -17.27 -21.90 21.39
N GLY A 775 -17.40 -20.59 21.61
CA GLY A 775 -18.41 -20.01 22.49
C GLY A 775 -18.11 -20.16 23.98
N VAL A 776 -16.87 -20.49 24.34
CA VAL A 776 -16.47 -20.72 25.74
C VAL A 776 -15.73 -19.49 26.27
N LEU A 777 -16.03 -19.10 27.50
CA LEU A 777 -15.28 -18.06 28.20
C LEU A 777 -13.84 -18.50 28.46
N SER A 778 -12.90 -17.66 28.02
CA SER A 778 -11.47 -17.80 28.32
C SER A 778 -11.01 -16.68 29.25
N THR A 779 -11.18 -15.44 28.81
CA THR A 779 -10.94 -14.20 29.58
C THR A 779 -12.07 -13.21 29.33
N ARG A 780 -12.23 -12.21 30.21
CA ARG A 780 -13.34 -11.25 30.11
C ARG A 780 -12.88 -9.92 29.51
N LEU A 781 -13.57 -9.50 28.44
CA LEU A 781 -13.60 -8.10 28.04
C LEU A 781 -14.24 -7.25 29.14
N THR A 782 -13.92 -5.97 29.21
CA THR A 782 -14.70 -5.01 30.02
C THR A 782 -16.04 -4.75 29.34
N THR A 783 -16.03 -4.38 28.06
CA THR A 783 -17.25 -4.19 27.25
C THR A 783 -17.09 -4.92 25.93
N GLY A 784 -18.16 -5.56 25.45
CA GLY A 784 -18.13 -6.22 24.14
C GLY A 784 -17.97 -5.22 23.01
N VAL A 785 -18.96 -4.33 22.85
CA VAL A 785 -18.95 -3.26 21.83
C VAL A 785 -19.19 -1.91 22.50
N ARG A 786 -18.39 -0.90 22.15
CA ARG A 786 -18.58 0.49 22.56
C ARG A 786 -18.72 1.40 21.35
N VAL A 787 -19.79 2.21 21.31
CA VAL A 787 -19.99 3.26 20.31
C VAL A 787 -19.86 4.62 20.98
N SER A 788 -19.00 5.48 20.44
CA SER A 788 -18.77 6.84 20.95
C SER A 788 -18.74 7.85 19.79
N ALA A 789 -18.58 9.14 20.11
CA ALA A 789 -18.48 10.24 19.13
C ALA A 789 -19.75 10.39 18.26
N THR A 790 -19.62 10.69 16.96
CA THR A 790 -20.74 10.90 16.01
C THR A 790 -20.99 9.68 15.13
N ALA A 791 -20.42 8.53 15.49
CA ALA A 791 -20.40 7.31 14.68
C ALA A 791 -21.80 6.85 14.25
N VAL A 792 -21.86 6.21 13.07
CA VAL A 792 -23.02 5.46 12.59
C VAL A 792 -22.67 3.98 12.62
N SER A 793 -23.49 3.15 13.26
CA SER A 793 -23.17 1.73 13.49
C SER A 793 -24.35 0.79 13.22
N GLU A 794 -24.04 -0.38 12.64
CA GLU A 794 -24.92 -1.54 12.61
C GLU A 794 -24.28 -2.69 13.39
N ILE A 795 -24.84 -3.03 14.54
CA ILE A 795 -24.43 -4.14 15.39
C ILE A 795 -25.47 -5.24 15.21
N LYS A 796 -25.18 -6.25 14.38
CA LYS A 796 -26.18 -7.25 14.01
C LYS A 796 -25.69 -8.68 13.97
N ASN A 797 -26.56 -9.66 14.23
CA ASN A 797 -26.23 -11.09 14.10
C ASN A 797 -25.01 -11.52 14.94
N ASN A 798 -24.70 -10.85 16.06
CA ASN A 798 -23.59 -11.22 16.93
C ASN A 798 -24.07 -12.03 18.12
N TYR A 799 -23.22 -12.94 18.59
CA TYR A 799 -23.35 -13.56 19.90
C TYR A 799 -22.41 -12.83 20.88
N ILE A 800 -22.98 -12.10 21.83
CA ILE A 800 -22.24 -11.23 22.75
C ILE A 800 -22.45 -11.78 24.15
N SER A 801 -21.42 -12.40 24.72
CA SER A 801 -21.58 -13.12 25.97
C SER A 801 -20.39 -13.02 26.92
N GLN A 802 -20.69 -13.11 28.22
CA GLN A 802 -19.70 -13.24 29.30
C GLN A 802 -18.70 -12.08 29.41
N ASN A 803 -19.04 -10.90 28.88
CA ASN A 803 -18.30 -9.66 29.13
C ASN A 803 -18.34 -9.32 30.63
N GLY A 804 -17.30 -8.64 31.14
CA GLY A 804 -17.14 -8.30 32.56
C GLY A 804 -18.01 -7.14 33.03
N ALA A 805 -18.22 -6.13 32.17
CA ALA A 805 -19.24 -5.11 32.33
C ALA A 805 -20.30 -5.28 31.23
N ASN A 806 -20.55 -4.25 30.43
CA ASN A 806 -21.70 -4.21 29.53
C ASN A 806 -21.48 -5.08 28.29
N GLY A 807 -22.55 -5.69 27.77
CA GLY A 807 -22.50 -6.32 26.45
C GLY A 807 -22.24 -5.28 25.36
N ILE A 808 -23.10 -4.25 25.31
CA ILE A 808 -22.99 -3.09 24.41
C ILE A 808 -23.08 -1.79 25.22
N SER A 809 -22.22 -0.82 24.93
CA SER A 809 -22.24 0.53 25.50
C SER A 809 -22.40 1.58 24.41
N ILE A 810 -23.45 2.41 24.48
CA ILE A 810 -23.67 3.54 23.59
C ILE A 810 -23.44 4.84 24.36
N GLU A 811 -22.31 5.48 24.08
CA GLU A 811 -21.82 6.72 24.69
C GLU A 811 -21.88 7.92 23.73
N GLY A 812 -22.41 7.69 22.52
CA GLY A 812 -22.55 8.66 21.45
C GLY A 812 -23.16 8.02 20.21
N GLY A 813 -22.97 8.65 19.06
CA GLY A 813 -23.46 8.20 17.76
C GLY A 813 -24.68 8.98 17.28
N THR A 814 -24.88 9.00 15.96
CA THR A 814 -26.00 9.73 15.32
C THR A 814 -27.05 8.79 14.70
N SER A 815 -26.69 7.52 14.51
CA SER A 815 -27.59 6.45 14.14
C SER A 815 -26.95 5.11 14.52
N THR A 816 -27.62 4.32 15.36
CA THR A 816 -27.11 3.00 15.76
C THR A 816 -28.24 1.99 15.72
N VAL A 817 -28.07 0.94 14.92
CA VAL A 817 -29.01 -0.18 14.83
C VAL A 817 -28.40 -1.39 15.53
N ILE A 818 -29.08 -1.91 16.54
CA ILE A 818 -28.72 -3.12 17.29
C ILE A 818 -29.80 -4.16 16.99
N GLN A 819 -29.49 -5.21 16.23
CA GLN A 819 -30.52 -6.18 15.84
C GLN A 819 -30.07 -7.62 15.66
N TYR A 820 -30.96 -8.58 15.91
CA TYR A 820 -30.68 -10.01 15.75
C TYR A 820 -29.47 -10.50 16.55
N ASN A 821 -29.10 -9.81 17.63
CA ASN A 821 -28.02 -10.24 18.52
C ASN A 821 -28.58 -11.13 19.63
N ASP A 822 -27.76 -12.07 20.06
CA ASP A 822 -27.95 -12.83 21.29
C ASP A 822 -26.96 -12.28 22.33
N ILE A 823 -27.50 -11.55 23.30
CA ILE A 823 -26.75 -10.81 24.32
C ILE A 823 -27.03 -11.48 25.65
N GLU A 824 -26.18 -12.43 26.04
CA GLU A 824 -26.44 -13.24 27.23
C GLU A 824 -25.28 -13.33 28.22
N ASN A 825 -25.60 -13.49 29.51
CA ASN A 825 -24.60 -13.70 30.57
C ASN A 825 -23.57 -12.56 30.69
N ASN A 826 -23.95 -11.33 30.29
CA ASN A 826 -23.07 -10.17 30.37
C ASN A 826 -23.09 -9.54 31.76
N GLY A 827 -21.92 -9.12 32.21
CA GLY A 827 -21.66 -8.57 33.52
C GLY A 827 -21.17 -9.62 34.52
N ASN A 828 -20.12 -9.28 35.27
CA ASN A 828 -19.67 -10.04 36.45
C ASN A 828 -19.67 -9.21 37.74
N ASN A 829 -20.11 -7.95 37.66
CA ASN A 829 -20.29 -7.03 38.77
C ASN A 829 -21.75 -6.58 38.87
N THR A 830 -22.07 -5.86 39.95
CA THR A 830 -23.45 -5.52 40.35
C THR A 830 -24.12 -4.43 39.52
N CYS A 831 -23.38 -3.72 38.67
CA CYS A 831 -23.84 -2.56 37.89
C CYS A 831 -23.67 -2.77 36.37
N ALA A 832 -23.58 -4.02 35.93
CA ALA A 832 -23.22 -4.37 34.55
C ALA A 832 -24.43 -4.82 33.75
N ASP A 833 -24.72 -4.10 32.67
CA ASP A 833 -25.97 -4.23 31.93
C ASP A 833 -25.81 -5.05 30.63
N GLY A 834 -26.93 -5.48 30.05
CA GLY A 834 -26.91 -6.02 28.69
C GLY A 834 -26.53 -4.95 27.68
N ILE A 835 -27.33 -3.89 27.62
CA ILE A 835 -27.11 -2.70 26.78
C ILE A 835 -27.19 -1.45 27.66
N ALA A 836 -26.13 -0.66 27.69
CA ALA A 836 -26.09 0.62 28.40
C ALA A 836 -26.15 1.79 27.42
N LEU A 837 -27.01 2.77 27.69
CA LEU A 837 -27.21 4.00 26.93
C LEU A 837 -26.90 5.20 27.83
N SER A 838 -25.91 5.99 27.47
CA SER A 838 -25.58 7.24 28.18
C SER A 838 -25.68 8.48 27.29
N ASN A 839 -25.59 8.30 25.96
CA ASN A 839 -25.79 9.37 24.97
C ASN A 839 -26.08 8.75 23.58
N GLY A 840 -26.23 9.61 22.56
CA GLY A 840 -26.45 9.21 21.17
C GLY A 840 -27.88 9.44 20.69
N THR A 841 -28.07 9.56 19.38
CA THR A 841 -29.36 9.75 18.72
C THR A 841 -29.59 8.71 17.63
N GLY A 842 -30.86 8.54 17.21
CA GLY A 842 -31.21 7.58 16.15
C GLY A 842 -30.95 6.12 16.54
N ILE A 843 -31.08 5.79 17.82
CA ILE A 843 -30.82 4.45 18.35
C ILE A 843 -32.05 3.56 18.14
N GLN A 844 -31.86 2.43 17.45
CA GLN A 844 -32.86 1.39 17.23
C GLN A 844 -32.34 0.06 17.80
N ILE A 845 -33.07 -0.50 18.75
CA ILE A 845 -32.79 -1.80 19.38
C ILE A 845 -33.95 -2.72 19.01
N GLN A 846 -33.72 -3.71 18.14
CA GLN A 846 -34.81 -4.53 17.63
C GLN A 846 -34.46 -6.00 17.38
N HIS A 847 -35.39 -6.91 17.63
CA HIS A 847 -35.20 -8.35 17.37
C HIS A 847 -33.97 -8.95 18.07
N ASN A 848 -33.62 -8.49 19.27
CA ASN A 848 -32.54 -9.08 20.05
C ASN A 848 -33.09 -10.00 21.15
N LEU A 849 -32.30 -11.00 21.53
CA LEU A 849 -32.45 -11.68 22.82
C LEU A 849 -31.45 -11.05 23.80
N ILE A 850 -31.95 -10.56 24.92
CA ILE A 850 -31.15 -10.03 26.03
C ILE A 850 -31.49 -10.89 27.24
N ASN A 851 -30.55 -11.74 27.66
CA ASN A 851 -30.83 -12.80 28.63
C ASN A 851 -29.78 -12.88 29.74
N ASN A 852 -30.22 -13.15 30.96
CA ASN A 852 -29.32 -13.49 32.08
C ASN A 852 -28.24 -12.42 32.34
N THR A 853 -28.62 -11.14 32.29
CA THR A 853 -27.71 -10.01 32.54
C THR A 853 -27.47 -9.85 34.04
N ALA A 854 -26.27 -9.39 34.42
CA ALA A 854 -25.91 -9.23 35.84
C ALA A 854 -26.78 -8.18 36.54
N ALA A 855 -26.95 -7.02 35.91
CA ALA A 855 -27.86 -5.95 36.31
C ALA A 855 -29.00 -5.80 35.28
N ILE A 856 -29.25 -4.59 34.77
CA ILE A 856 -30.43 -4.30 33.93
C ILE A 856 -30.24 -4.85 32.50
N GLY A 857 -31.32 -5.23 31.84
CA GLY A 857 -31.29 -5.68 30.45
C GLY A 857 -30.91 -4.54 29.50
N ILE A 858 -31.69 -3.46 29.50
CA ILE A 858 -31.41 -2.21 28.79
C ILE A 858 -31.48 -1.04 29.77
N ASP A 859 -30.35 -0.39 30.03
CA ASP A 859 -30.27 0.75 30.96
C ASP A 859 -29.95 2.06 30.25
N GLY A 860 -30.85 3.02 30.35
CA GLY A 860 -30.71 4.40 29.86
C GLY A 860 -30.39 5.38 30.97
N TRP A 861 -29.33 5.14 31.76
CA TRP A 861 -28.93 6.00 32.87
C TRP A 861 -28.63 7.44 32.42
N ASN A 862 -29.47 8.39 32.82
CA ASN A 862 -29.44 9.79 32.36
C ASN A 862 -29.48 9.96 30.82
N TYR A 863 -29.96 8.96 30.09
CA TYR A 863 -30.10 9.03 28.65
C TYR A 863 -31.17 10.06 28.26
N PRO A 864 -30.91 10.98 27.30
CA PRO A 864 -31.84 12.07 26.96
C PRO A 864 -33.17 11.63 26.33
N GLY A 865 -33.28 10.36 25.90
CA GLY A 865 -34.48 9.77 25.31
C GLY A 865 -34.45 9.76 23.78
N GLY A 866 -35.53 9.29 23.15
CA GLY A 866 -35.61 9.13 21.69
C GLY A 866 -35.10 7.78 21.18
N VAL A 867 -34.96 6.77 22.04
CA VAL A 867 -34.60 5.40 21.64
C VAL A 867 -35.84 4.62 21.19
N THR A 868 -35.70 3.81 20.15
CA THR A 868 -36.70 2.82 19.74
C THR A 868 -36.27 1.44 20.19
N ILE A 869 -37.11 0.76 20.97
CA ILE A 869 -36.92 -0.59 21.50
C ILE A 869 -38.12 -1.42 21.03
N ASN A 870 -37.94 -2.23 19.99
CA ASN A 870 -39.06 -2.94 19.34
C ASN A 870 -38.79 -4.43 19.15
N GLU A 871 -39.78 -5.28 19.45
CA GLU A 871 -39.71 -6.72 19.15
C GLU A 871 -38.46 -7.43 19.72
N ASN A 872 -37.98 -7.00 20.89
CA ASN A 872 -36.91 -7.70 21.62
C ASN A 872 -37.51 -8.66 22.64
N THR A 873 -36.72 -9.66 23.05
CA THR A 873 -37.00 -10.45 24.25
C THR A 873 -35.96 -10.11 25.30
N ILE A 874 -36.38 -9.47 26.39
CA ILE A 874 -35.56 -9.14 27.56
C ILE A 874 -35.99 -10.01 28.72
N THR A 875 -35.11 -10.90 29.18
CA THR A 875 -35.48 -11.87 30.21
C THR A 875 -34.36 -12.24 31.16
N ASN A 876 -34.73 -12.62 32.38
CA ASN A 876 -33.78 -13.00 33.43
C ASN A 876 -32.71 -11.92 33.66
N SER A 877 -33.03 -10.63 33.58
CA SER A 877 -32.10 -9.57 34.02
C SER A 877 -32.03 -9.50 35.55
N GLY A 878 -30.92 -8.99 36.09
CA GLY A 878 -30.72 -8.77 37.53
C GLY A 878 -30.14 -9.96 38.31
N GLN A 879 -29.43 -10.86 37.66
CA GLN A 879 -29.06 -12.17 38.24
C GLN A 879 -27.92 -12.11 39.25
N ASN A 880 -27.17 -11.01 39.29
CA ASN A 880 -26.12 -10.83 40.30
C ASN A 880 -26.72 -10.56 41.69
N GLY A 881 -27.86 -9.87 41.76
CA GLY A 881 -28.58 -9.54 43.00
C GLY A 881 -27.80 -8.67 44.01
N GLY A 882 -26.62 -8.16 43.64
CA GLY A 882 -25.82 -7.30 44.51
C GLY A 882 -26.16 -5.81 44.38
N ILE A 883 -25.60 -5.00 45.30
CA ILE A 883 -25.94 -3.58 45.43
C ILE A 883 -25.12 -2.72 44.46
N CYS A 884 -25.79 -2.04 43.54
CA CYS A 884 -25.25 -0.95 42.73
C CYS A 884 -25.70 0.41 43.28
N SER A 885 -24.75 1.24 43.74
CA SER A 885 -25.02 2.60 44.22
C SER A 885 -26.16 2.71 45.26
N GLY A 886 -26.31 1.70 46.12
CA GLY A 886 -27.27 1.67 47.23
C GLY A 886 -28.57 0.89 46.97
N VAL A 887 -28.82 0.42 45.75
CA VAL A 887 -30.00 -0.39 45.38
C VAL A 887 -29.57 -1.64 44.61
N ILE A 888 -30.49 -2.59 44.38
CA ILE A 888 -30.25 -3.72 43.46
C ILE A 888 -30.79 -3.30 42.09
N GLU A 889 -29.93 -3.31 41.08
CA GLU A 889 -30.32 -3.05 39.69
C GLU A 889 -30.73 -4.36 39.03
N ASN A 890 -32.03 -4.59 38.88
CA ASN A 890 -32.55 -5.87 38.41
C ASN A 890 -33.77 -5.76 37.47
N ASN A 891 -34.00 -4.59 36.89
CA ASN A 891 -35.11 -4.34 35.97
C ASN A 891 -34.83 -4.91 34.57
N GLY A 892 -35.90 -5.14 33.80
CA GLY A 892 -35.76 -5.45 32.37
C GLY A 892 -35.25 -4.23 31.59
N ILE A 893 -35.96 -3.10 31.70
CA ILE A 893 -35.63 -1.84 31.04
C ILE A 893 -35.69 -0.68 32.04
N ARG A 894 -34.77 0.28 31.95
CA ARG A 894 -34.86 1.57 32.66
C ARG A 894 -34.54 2.73 31.73
N LEU A 895 -35.36 3.79 31.72
CA LEU A 895 -35.14 4.99 30.89
C LEU A 895 -35.44 6.30 31.62
N PHE A 896 -34.62 7.33 31.37
CA PHE A 896 -34.77 8.66 31.99
C PHE A 896 -35.40 9.71 31.07
N GLY A 897 -35.12 9.69 29.77
CA GLY A 897 -35.46 10.76 28.83
C GLY A 897 -36.88 10.74 28.26
N SER A 898 -37.15 11.66 27.33
CA SER A 898 -38.46 11.81 26.64
C SER A 898 -38.47 11.14 25.26
N ASN A 899 -39.67 10.94 24.69
CA ASN A 899 -39.87 10.52 23.30
C ASN A 899 -39.30 9.13 22.93
N SER A 900 -39.13 8.24 23.89
CA SER A 900 -38.71 6.85 23.62
C SER A 900 -39.91 5.99 23.23
N SER A 901 -39.67 4.90 22.52
CA SER A 901 -40.74 3.97 22.10
C SER A 901 -40.35 2.54 22.43
N MET A 902 -41.21 1.84 23.16
CA MET A 902 -41.04 0.45 23.58
C MET A 902 -42.28 -0.32 23.11
N ILE A 903 -42.14 -1.06 22.00
CA ILE A 903 -43.27 -1.68 21.31
C ILE A 903 -43.04 -3.19 21.13
N SER A 904 -44.09 -4.00 21.34
CA SER A 904 -44.09 -5.43 21.00
C SER A 904 -42.91 -6.24 21.56
N ASN A 905 -42.30 -5.81 22.66
CA ASN A 905 -41.24 -6.56 23.31
C ASN A 905 -41.84 -7.65 24.22
N ILE A 906 -41.08 -8.72 24.45
CA ILE A 906 -41.31 -9.65 25.55
C ILE A 906 -40.38 -9.23 26.69
N ILE A 907 -40.94 -8.90 27.86
CA ILE A 907 -40.20 -8.46 29.04
C ILE A 907 -40.62 -9.34 30.22
N ALA A 908 -39.79 -10.32 30.58
CA ALA A 908 -40.24 -11.35 31.51
C ALA A 908 -39.15 -11.93 32.41
N ASN A 909 -39.54 -12.45 33.56
CA ASN A 909 -38.64 -13.14 34.51
C ASN A 909 -37.48 -12.27 35.02
N ASN A 910 -37.61 -10.94 34.98
CA ASN A 910 -36.58 -10.04 35.50
C ASN A 910 -36.65 -9.98 37.03
N GLY A 911 -35.52 -9.68 37.69
CA GLY A 911 -35.43 -9.68 39.15
C GLY A 911 -36.30 -8.61 39.82
N GLY A 912 -36.41 -7.44 39.18
CA GLY A 912 -37.21 -6.29 39.58
C GLY A 912 -38.32 -6.00 38.57
N ALA A 913 -38.69 -4.73 38.42
CA ALA A 913 -39.77 -4.34 37.52
C ALA A 913 -39.46 -4.70 36.05
N GLY A 914 -40.50 -4.94 35.26
CA GLY A 914 -40.34 -5.16 33.82
C GLY A 914 -39.70 -3.93 33.16
N LEU A 915 -40.30 -2.77 33.37
CA LEU A 915 -39.88 -1.50 32.80
C LEU A 915 -40.03 -0.38 33.82
N VAL A 916 -38.98 0.43 33.99
CA VAL A 916 -38.98 1.63 34.83
C VAL A 916 -38.79 2.88 33.96
N LEU A 917 -39.70 3.84 34.06
CA LEU A 917 -39.46 5.21 33.57
C LEU A 917 -39.14 6.11 34.76
N THR A 918 -38.14 6.97 34.61
CA THR A 918 -37.66 7.88 35.67
C THR A 918 -37.10 9.17 35.08
N GLY A 919 -36.39 10.00 35.86
CA GLY A 919 -35.64 11.16 35.35
C GLY A 919 -36.39 12.51 35.39
N GLY A 920 -37.42 12.64 36.24
CA GLY A 920 -38.20 13.88 36.39
C GLY A 920 -39.38 13.95 35.41
N ASN A 921 -39.74 15.16 34.95
CA ASN A 921 -40.94 15.40 34.13
C ASN A 921 -40.73 15.05 32.64
N THR A 922 -40.44 13.80 32.32
CA THR A 922 -40.30 13.34 30.93
C THR A 922 -41.64 12.95 30.32
N SER A 923 -41.74 12.92 28.99
CA SER A 923 -43.02 12.65 28.30
C SER A 923 -42.82 12.07 26.91
N GLY A 924 -43.90 11.58 26.31
CA GLY A 924 -43.88 10.98 24.98
C GLY A 924 -43.22 9.61 24.95
N ASN A 925 -43.03 8.96 26.10
CA ASN A 925 -42.48 7.61 26.17
C ASN A 925 -43.58 6.57 25.95
N LEU A 926 -43.66 6.04 24.73
CA LEU A 926 -44.72 5.12 24.31
C LEU A 926 -44.37 3.70 24.72
N ILE A 927 -45.23 3.09 25.55
CA ILE A 927 -45.15 1.67 25.92
C ILE A 927 -46.41 1.03 25.34
N SER A 928 -46.28 0.22 24.30
CA SER A 928 -47.47 -0.32 23.60
C SER A 928 -47.28 -1.77 23.20
N GLN A 929 -48.31 -2.58 23.43
CA GLN A 929 -48.38 -3.98 22.97
C GLN A 929 -47.21 -4.88 23.41
N ASN A 930 -46.51 -4.51 24.47
CA ASN A 930 -45.48 -5.39 25.06
C ASN A 930 -46.16 -6.55 25.81
N SER A 931 -45.53 -7.73 25.77
CA SER A 931 -45.88 -8.87 26.62
C SER A 931 -44.99 -8.82 27.86
N ILE A 932 -45.55 -8.32 28.97
CA ILE A 932 -44.85 -8.13 30.24
C ILE A 932 -45.43 -9.13 31.24
N TYR A 933 -44.60 -10.03 31.78
CA TYR A 933 -45.08 -11.06 32.71
C TYR A 933 -43.99 -11.63 33.63
N ASN A 934 -44.41 -12.04 34.82
CA ASN A 934 -43.55 -12.71 35.80
C ASN A 934 -42.25 -11.93 36.08
N ASN A 935 -42.29 -10.60 36.09
CA ASN A 935 -41.19 -9.78 36.60
C ASN A 935 -41.31 -9.69 38.14
N GLY A 936 -40.30 -9.12 38.80
CA GLY A 936 -40.23 -9.12 40.26
C GLY A 936 -39.85 -10.47 40.86
N THR A 937 -39.09 -11.31 40.12
CA THR A 937 -38.72 -12.66 40.59
C THR A 937 -37.83 -12.66 41.84
N SER A 938 -37.13 -11.55 42.13
CA SER A 938 -36.32 -11.39 43.35
C SER A 938 -37.09 -10.71 44.48
N SER A 939 -38.02 -9.82 44.13
CA SER A 939 -38.94 -9.14 45.05
C SER A 939 -40.16 -8.65 44.28
N PRO A 940 -41.36 -8.67 44.88
CA PRO A 940 -42.56 -8.06 44.32
C PRO A 940 -42.25 -6.71 43.64
N ALA A 941 -42.69 -6.55 42.39
CA ALA A 941 -42.44 -5.37 41.56
C ALA A 941 -43.61 -5.16 40.58
N LEU A 942 -43.58 -4.11 39.76
CA LEU A 942 -44.58 -3.88 38.70
C LEU A 942 -44.08 -4.31 37.32
N GLY A 943 -45.02 -4.53 36.41
CA GLY A 943 -44.69 -4.70 35.00
C GLY A 943 -44.17 -3.39 34.37
N ILE A 944 -44.84 -2.27 34.66
CA ILE A 944 -44.45 -0.90 34.30
C ILE A 944 -44.50 -0.08 35.58
N ASP A 945 -43.39 0.55 35.94
CA ASP A 945 -43.25 1.40 37.13
C ASP A 945 -42.84 2.82 36.68
N ILE A 946 -43.65 3.81 37.05
CA ILE A 946 -43.41 5.22 36.78
C ILE A 946 -42.76 5.83 38.03
N ASP A 947 -41.46 5.63 38.14
CA ASP A 947 -40.67 6.04 39.30
C ASP A 947 -40.56 7.57 39.36
N GLN A 948 -41.28 8.18 40.30
CA GLN A 948 -41.35 9.63 40.48
C GLN A 948 -40.12 10.20 41.19
N SER A 949 -39.18 9.35 41.62
CA SER A 949 -37.98 9.82 42.30
C SER A 949 -37.12 10.69 41.38
N THR A 950 -36.69 11.85 41.91
CA THR A 950 -35.88 12.84 41.18
C THR A 950 -34.39 12.79 41.56
N THR A 951 -34.02 11.91 42.50
CA THR A 951 -32.66 11.75 43.02
C THR A 951 -32.41 10.30 43.39
N GLY A 952 -31.17 9.82 43.22
CA GLY A 952 -30.76 8.49 43.64
C GLY A 952 -30.54 7.54 42.47
N ASN A 953 -30.66 6.24 42.74
CA ASN A 953 -30.60 5.17 41.76
C ASN A 953 -32.00 4.53 41.60
N PRO A 954 -32.90 5.15 40.80
CA PRO A 954 -34.28 4.72 40.64
C PRO A 954 -34.35 3.32 40.04
N VAL A 955 -35.11 2.44 40.69
CA VAL A 955 -35.36 1.06 40.25
C VAL A 955 -36.84 0.67 40.38
N GLY A 956 -37.72 1.67 40.53
CA GLY A 956 -39.14 1.51 40.80
C GLY A 956 -39.49 1.95 42.23
N ASP A 957 -40.55 2.74 42.38
CA ASP A 957 -41.04 3.22 43.68
C ASP A 957 -42.43 2.67 44.06
N GLY A 958 -43.02 1.84 43.19
CA GLY A 958 -44.27 1.16 43.39
C GLY A 958 -45.44 1.82 42.65
N VAL A 959 -46.67 1.51 43.04
CA VAL A 959 -47.85 1.97 42.30
C VAL A 959 -48.05 3.48 42.44
N THR A 960 -48.12 4.16 41.30
CA THR A 960 -48.53 5.56 41.21
C THR A 960 -50.07 5.64 41.22
N ILE A 961 -50.65 5.78 42.41
CA ILE A 961 -52.11 5.82 42.62
C ILE A 961 -52.78 6.98 41.85
N ASN A 962 -53.90 6.69 41.18
CA ASN A 962 -54.68 7.73 40.53
C ASN A 962 -55.22 8.75 41.55
N ASP A 963 -55.09 10.04 41.27
CA ASP A 963 -55.58 11.09 42.16
C ASP A 963 -56.40 12.21 41.47
N ASN A 964 -57.01 13.05 42.32
CA ASN A 964 -57.84 14.19 41.93
C ASN A 964 -57.02 15.49 42.09
N ASN A 965 -56.78 16.20 40.98
CA ASN A 965 -56.14 17.52 40.92
C ASN A 965 -54.63 17.58 41.23
N ASP A 966 -53.85 16.52 41.03
CA ASP A 966 -52.43 16.76 40.82
C ASP A 966 -52.19 17.51 39.50
N ILE A 967 -51.03 18.16 39.45
CA ILE A 967 -50.42 18.44 38.15
C ILE A 967 -49.58 17.19 37.91
N ASP A 968 -50.11 16.24 37.14
CA ASP A 968 -49.39 15.18 36.40
C ASP A 968 -47.88 15.51 36.23
N ASN A 969 -47.08 15.22 37.26
CA ASN A 969 -45.67 15.59 37.34
C ASN A 969 -44.87 14.33 37.64
N GLY A 970 -43.86 14.07 36.82
CA GLY A 970 -43.09 12.85 36.80
C GLY A 970 -42.96 12.29 35.39
N PRO A 971 -42.32 11.13 35.23
CA PRO A 971 -42.16 10.49 33.93
C PRO A 971 -43.52 10.18 33.31
N ASN A 972 -43.68 10.45 32.02
CA ASN A 972 -44.96 10.40 31.30
C ASN A 972 -46.08 11.25 31.93
N GLY A 973 -45.73 12.22 32.77
CA GLY A 973 -46.68 13.00 33.55
C GLY A 973 -47.38 12.19 34.63
N SER A 974 -46.86 11.01 35.03
CA SER A 974 -47.51 10.16 36.05
C SER A 974 -48.96 9.83 35.70
N LEU A 975 -49.22 9.63 34.40
CA LEU A 975 -50.57 9.54 33.84
C LEU A 975 -51.43 8.49 34.58
N ASN A 976 -52.59 8.94 35.08
CA ASN A 976 -53.60 8.06 35.65
C ASN A 976 -53.93 6.88 34.71
N PHE A 977 -53.85 5.65 35.22
CA PHE A 977 -54.21 4.44 34.48
C PHE A 977 -55.74 4.22 34.40
N PRO A 978 -56.25 3.39 33.48
CA PRO A 978 -57.68 3.07 33.39
C PRO A 978 -58.17 2.32 34.63
N VAL A 979 -59.40 2.63 35.07
CA VAL A 979 -60.07 1.92 36.18
C VAL A 979 -61.34 1.25 35.69
N PHE A 980 -61.51 -0.04 36.01
CA PHE A 980 -62.66 -0.84 35.56
C PHE A 980 -63.87 -0.74 36.50
N GLU A 981 -65.06 -0.58 35.92
CA GLU A 981 -66.35 -0.78 36.61
C GLU A 981 -66.91 -2.18 36.33
N SER A 982 -66.82 -2.62 35.07
CA SER A 982 -67.26 -3.96 34.66
C SER A 982 -66.52 -4.44 33.41
N ALA A 983 -66.26 -5.74 33.37
CA ALA A 983 -65.77 -6.44 32.19
C ALA A 983 -66.60 -7.72 32.02
N VAL A 984 -67.23 -7.89 30.86
CA VAL A 984 -68.04 -9.09 30.55
C VAL A 984 -67.72 -9.64 29.18
N THR A 985 -67.66 -10.97 29.07
CA THR A 985 -67.44 -11.67 27.80
C THR A 985 -68.69 -12.40 27.31
N SER A 986 -68.85 -12.44 25.99
CA SER A 986 -69.85 -13.24 25.27
C SER A 986 -69.28 -13.68 23.93
N GLY A 987 -68.89 -14.96 23.81
CA GLY A 987 -68.25 -15.48 22.60
C GLY A 987 -66.86 -14.86 22.41
N THR A 988 -66.63 -14.21 21.27
CA THR A 988 -65.38 -13.49 20.95
C THR A 988 -65.49 -11.99 21.22
N THR A 989 -66.46 -11.55 22.03
CA THR A 989 -66.65 -10.14 22.35
C THR A 989 -66.38 -9.89 23.82
N LEU A 990 -65.54 -8.89 24.12
CA LEU A 990 -65.29 -8.37 25.45
C LEU A 990 -65.90 -6.97 25.55
N LYS A 991 -66.85 -6.78 26.45
CA LYS A 991 -67.40 -5.47 26.78
C LYS A 991 -66.78 -4.97 28.08
N VAL A 992 -66.19 -3.79 28.04
CA VAL A 992 -65.53 -3.15 29.19
C VAL A 992 -66.12 -1.77 29.42
N VAL A 993 -66.38 -1.47 30.69
CA VAL A 993 -66.88 -0.17 31.17
C VAL A 993 -65.99 0.28 32.32
N GLY A 994 -65.62 1.55 32.33
CA GLY A 994 -64.69 2.09 33.32
C GLY A 994 -64.49 3.59 33.14
N TRP A 995 -63.37 4.09 33.67
CA TRP A 995 -62.96 5.49 33.58
C TRP A 995 -61.54 5.60 33.03
N VAL A 996 -61.32 6.61 32.19
CA VAL A 996 -59.99 6.97 31.68
C VAL A 996 -60.00 8.44 31.23
N ARG A 997 -58.82 9.06 31.16
CA ARG A 997 -58.66 10.43 30.67
C ARG A 997 -59.20 10.60 29.23
N PRO A 998 -59.81 11.75 28.90
CA PRO A 998 -60.34 11.98 27.57
C PRO A 998 -59.30 11.87 26.45
N GLY A 999 -59.66 11.20 25.35
CA GLY A 999 -58.81 10.98 24.19
C GLY A 999 -57.66 9.98 24.40
N ALA A 1000 -57.61 9.30 25.56
CA ALA A 1000 -56.63 8.25 25.79
C ALA A 1000 -56.90 7.01 24.93
N THR A 1001 -55.83 6.39 24.43
CA THR A 1001 -55.88 5.02 23.91
C THR A 1001 -55.73 4.05 25.07
N VAL A 1002 -56.70 3.17 25.25
CA VAL A 1002 -56.70 2.12 26.27
C VAL A 1002 -56.30 0.80 25.65
N GLU A 1003 -55.24 0.17 26.16
CA GLU A 1003 -54.80 -1.16 25.74
C GLU A 1003 -55.18 -2.20 26.81
N PHE A 1004 -55.87 -3.27 26.42
CA PHE A 1004 -56.37 -4.29 27.34
C PHE A 1004 -55.52 -5.56 27.26
N PHE A 1005 -55.22 -6.16 28.41
CA PHE A 1005 -54.37 -7.35 28.50
C PHE A 1005 -54.97 -8.42 29.42
N LEU A 1006 -54.73 -9.70 29.10
CA LEU A 1006 -54.80 -10.75 30.13
C LEU A 1006 -53.54 -10.67 30.99
N THR A 1007 -53.72 -10.78 32.29
CA THR A 1007 -52.61 -10.68 33.24
C THR A 1007 -51.75 -11.95 33.23
N ASP A 1008 -50.53 -11.82 33.68
CA ASP A 1008 -49.62 -12.93 33.98
C ASP A 1008 -50.19 -13.90 35.04
N THR A 1009 -50.85 -13.36 36.08
CA THR A 1009 -51.62 -14.14 37.06
C THR A 1009 -52.75 -14.94 36.41
N ASN A 1010 -53.41 -14.40 35.38
CA ASN A 1010 -54.42 -15.12 34.59
C ASN A 1010 -53.81 -16.26 33.76
N GLN A 1011 -52.61 -16.04 33.22
CA GLN A 1011 -51.88 -17.07 32.47
C GLN A 1011 -51.22 -18.12 33.37
N GLY A 1012 -51.19 -17.89 34.69
CA GLY A 1012 -50.55 -18.76 35.67
C GLY A 1012 -49.02 -18.69 35.65
N THR A 1013 -48.46 -17.61 35.12
CA THR A 1013 -47.01 -17.36 35.08
C THR A 1013 -46.52 -16.63 36.34
N ALA A 1014 -47.39 -15.91 37.05
CA ALA A 1014 -47.14 -15.26 38.34
C ALA A 1014 -48.19 -15.66 39.40
N ASN A 1015 -47.87 -15.49 40.68
CA ASN A 1015 -48.84 -15.72 41.76
C ASN A 1015 -49.68 -14.47 42.02
N VAL A 1016 -50.92 -14.68 42.45
CA VAL A 1016 -51.77 -13.58 42.91
C VAL A 1016 -51.13 -12.89 44.10
N GLY A 1017 -50.95 -11.57 44.00
CA GLY A 1017 -50.36 -10.73 45.03
C GLY A 1017 -48.91 -10.32 44.78
N ASP A 1018 -48.25 -10.90 43.76
CA ASP A 1018 -46.86 -10.57 43.42
C ASP A 1018 -46.69 -9.10 42.98
N ASN A 1019 -47.77 -8.44 42.54
CA ASN A 1019 -47.80 -7.02 42.16
C ASN A 1019 -48.71 -6.16 43.09
N GLN A 1020 -48.94 -6.56 44.35
CA GLN A 1020 -49.75 -5.78 45.30
C GLN A 1020 -48.99 -4.61 45.94
N LEU A 1021 -47.68 -4.75 46.18
CA LEU A 1021 -46.80 -3.69 46.74
C LEU A 1021 -47.34 -2.97 47.98
N GLY A 1022 -48.05 -3.68 48.86
CA GLY A 1022 -48.63 -3.12 50.10
C GLY A 1022 -50.04 -2.56 49.96
N LEU A 1023 -50.64 -2.65 48.77
CA LEU A 1023 -52.03 -2.33 48.48
C LEU A 1023 -52.92 -3.59 48.58
N THR A 1024 -54.24 -3.40 48.46
CA THR A 1024 -55.25 -4.47 48.59
C THR A 1024 -55.56 -5.17 47.27
N GLN A 1025 -55.36 -4.51 46.13
CA GLN A 1025 -55.51 -5.07 44.80
C GLN A 1025 -54.16 -5.35 44.15
N ASP A 1026 -54.18 -6.31 43.22
CA ASP A 1026 -53.03 -6.66 42.41
C ASP A 1026 -53.01 -5.75 41.17
N TYR A 1027 -51.86 -5.11 40.91
CA TYR A 1027 -51.60 -4.22 39.76
C TYR A 1027 -50.78 -4.96 38.70
N GLY A 1028 -51.26 -6.17 38.38
CA GLY A 1028 -50.56 -7.21 37.63
C GLY A 1028 -49.98 -6.82 36.27
N GLU A 1029 -49.29 -7.76 35.65
CA GLU A 1029 -48.53 -7.51 34.42
C GLU A 1029 -49.30 -7.96 33.18
N GLY A 1030 -49.32 -7.13 32.12
CA GLY A 1030 -50.02 -7.44 30.88
C GLY A 1030 -49.29 -8.46 30.00
N GLN A 1031 -49.62 -9.74 30.12
CA GLN A 1031 -48.97 -10.81 29.34
C GLN A 1031 -49.50 -10.93 27.90
N ILE A 1032 -50.83 -10.92 27.70
CA ILE A 1032 -51.44 -11.13 26.38
C ILE A 1032 -52.29 -9.92 25.98
N PHE A 1033 -51.91 -9.23 24.91
CA PHE A 1033 -52.67 -8.13 24.34
C PHE A 1033 -54.00 -8.63 23.73
N LEU A 1034 -55.11 -8.00 24.13
CA LEU A 1034 -56.47 -8.34 23.71
C LEU A 1034 -57.04 -7.38 22.65
N GLY A 1035 -56.54 -6.15 22.62
CA GLY A 1035 -57.01 -5.09 21.74
C GLY A 1035 -56.97 -3.72 22.41
N SER A 1036 -57.30 -2.68 21.65
CA SER A 1036 -57.32 -1.30 22.13
C SER A 1036 -58.57 -0.53 21.68
N ALA A 1037 -58.90 0.53 22.40
CA ALA A 1037 -59.96 1.47 22.06
C ALA A 1037 -59.58 2.89 22.50
N ILE A 1038 -60.18 3.91 21.87
CA ILE A 1038 -59.90 5.32 22.17
C ILE A 1038 -61.11 5.92 22.87
N GLU A 1039 -60.92 6.53 24.03
CA GLU A 1039 -61.96 7.28 24.74
C GLU A 1039 -62.48 8.42 23.85
N GLY A 1040 -63.80 8.59 23.82
CA GLY A 1040 -64.45 9.63 23.02
C GLY A 1040 -64.46 9.35 21.51
N SER A 1041 -63.95 8.19 21.07
CA SER A 1041 -64.10 7.72 19.70
C SER A 1041 -65.51 7.19 19.40
N GLY A 1042 -65.83 6.91 18.13
CA GLY A 1042 -67.10 6.29 17.78
C GLY A 1042 -67.31 4.86 18.31
N ALA A 1043 -66.26 4.23 18.85
CA ALA A 1043 -66.35 2.95 19.56
C ALA A 1043 -66.78 3.12 21.03
N ASP A 1044 -66.67 4.33 21.57
CA ASP A 1044 -67.12 4.70 22.90
C ASP A 1044 -68.61 5.05 22.88
N VAL A 1045 -69.43 4.32 23.65
CA VAL A 1045 -70.86 4.58 23.73
C VAL A 1045 -71.29 5.25 25.05
N ASP A 1046 -70.34 5.68 25.88
CA ASP A 1046 -70.60 6.42 27.12
C ASP A 1046 -69.77 7.70 27.19
N ALA A 1047 -70.33 8.82 26.71
CA ALA A 1047 -69.65 10.12 26.72
C ALA A 1047 -69.81 10.91 28.04
N THR A 1048 -70.16 10.25 29.15
CA THR A 1048 -70.42 10.93 30.43
C THR A 1048 -69.15 11.04 31.28
N THR A 1049 -69.11 12.04 32.16
CA THR A 1049 -68.03 12.24 33.14
C THR A 1049 -68.58 11.96 34.54
N SER A 1050 -67.83 11.26 35.38
CA SER A 1050 -68.20 11.03 36.78
C SER A 1050 -66.98 10.72 37.64
N SER A 1051 -67.13 10.81 38.97
CA SER A 1051 -66.07 10.44 39.90
C SER A 1051 -66.09 8.95 40.23
N TYR A 1052 -64.92 8.37 40.48
CA TYR A 1052 -64.75 7.05 41.08
C TYR A 1052 -63.83 7.10 42.30
N ILE A 1053 -63.95 6.09 43.16
CA ILE A 1053 -63.00 5.78 44.25
C ILE A 1053 -63.00 4.27 44.47
N ASP A 1054 -61.82 3.66 44.58
CA ASP A 1054 -61.69 2.23 44.86
C ASP A 1054 -61.10 1.93 46.26
N ALA A 1055 -60.76 0.67 46.50
CA ALA A 1055 -60.29 0.19 47.80
C ALA A 1055 -58.86 0.65 48.16
N ASP A 1056 -58.04 0.95 47.16
CA ASP A 1056 -56.64 1.37 47.32
C ASP A 1056 -56.47 2.90 47.29
N GLY A 1057 -57.58 3.62 47.09
CA GLY A 1057 -57.61 5.07 47.11
C GLY A 1057 -57.46 5.70 45.72
N ASN A 1058 -57.49 4.91 44.64
CA ASN A 1058 -57.52 5.44 43.28
C ASN A 1058 -58.79 6.27 43.10
N THR A 1059 -58.66 7.56 42.80
CA THR A 1059 -59.79 8.46 42.61
C THR A 1059 -59.51 9.51 41.55
N ASP A 1060 -60.46 9.76 40.67
CA ASP A 1060 -60.43 10.87 39.72
C ASP A 1060 -61.89 11.28 39.37
N THR A 1061 -62.07 12.43 38.74
CA THR A 1061 -63.32 12.87 38.09
C THR A 1061 -63.08 13.03 36.60
N THR A 1062 -63.29 11.95 35.86
CA THR A 1062 -62.91 11.85 34.45
C THR A 1062 -63.97 11.15 33.61
N ASN A 1063 -63.71 11.00 32.31
CA ASN A 1063 -64.65 10.41 31.39
C ASN A 1063 -64.83 8.92 31.66
N ARG A 1064 -66.08 8.48 31.52
CA ARG A 1064 -66.40 7.07 31.47
C ARG A 1064 -66.12 6.57 30.05
N PHE A 1065 -65.81 5.29 29.94
CA PHE A 1065 -65.76 4.60 28.66
C PHE A 1065 -66.70 3.41 28.66
N ASN A 1066 -67.22 3.05 27.49
CA ASN A 1066 -67.97 1.82 27.28
C ASN A 1066 -67.62 1.24 25.91
N PHE A 1067 -66.67 0.30 25.91
CA PHE A 1067 -66.13 -0.29 24.69
C PHE A 1067 -66.62 -1.71 24.48
N THR A 1068 -66.72 -2.10 23.21
CA THR A 1068 -66.92 -3.47 22.78
C THR A 1068 -65.73 -3.88 21.92
N ILE A 1069 -64.86 -4.73 22.48
CA ILE A 1069 -63.65 -5.24 21.83
C ILE A 1069 -63.93 -6.59 21.20
N ASN A 1070 -63.54 -6.76 19.94
CA ASN A 1070 -63.60 -8.05 19.27
C ASN A 1070 -62.27 -8.78 19.49
N LEU A 1071 -62.33 -9.91 20.19
CA LEU A 1071 -61.19 -10.75 20.50
C LEU A 1071 -60.89 -11.71 19.35
N SER A 1072 -59.62 -12.07 19.21
CA SER A 1072 -59.16 -13.11 18.28
C SER A 1072 -59.64 -14.52 18.68
N SER A 1073 -59.92 -14.73 19.97
CA SER A 1073 -60.46 -15.97 20.53
C SER A 1073 -61.30 -15.67 21.78
N SER A 1074 -62.17 -16.62 22.18
CA SER A 1074 -62.96 -16.47 23.41
C SER A 1074 -62.07 -16.62 24.65
N ILE A 1075 -62.21 -15.71 25.62
CA ILE A 1075 -61.55 -15.84 26.92
C ILE A 1075 -62.51 -16.44 27.96
N PRO A 1076 -62.06 -17.30 28.89
CA PRO A 1076 -62.91 -17.88 29.94
C PRO A 1076 -63.53 -16.82 30.87
N THR A 1077 -64.75 -17.05 31.34
CA THR A 1077 -65.29 -16.30 32.48
C THR A 1077 -64.44 -16.55 33.72
N GLY A 1078 -64.14 -15.50 34.47
CA GLY A 1078 -63.20 -15.50 35.57
C GLY A 1078 -61.76 -15.15 35.15
N SER A 1079 -61.50 -14.94 33.86
CA SER A 1079 -60.19 -14.45 33.42
C SER A 1079 -59.90 -13.08 34.04
N ILE A 1080 -58.65 -12.83 34.39
CA ILE A 1080 -58.22 -11.55 34.97
C ILE A 1080 -57.60 -10.66 33.88
N ILE A 1081 -58.04 -9.40 33.82
CA ILE A 1081 -57.52 -8.39 32.87
C ILE A 1081 -56.92 -7.19 33.60
N THR A 1082 -56.00 -6.50 32.92
CA THR A 1082 -55.50 -5.15 33.27
C THR A 1082 -55.48 -4.27 32.01
N ALA A 1083 -55.21 -2.98 32.15
CA ALA A 1083 -55.06 -2.06 31.04
C ALA A 1083 -54.06 -0.94 31.32
N THR A 1084 -53.54 -0.35 30.24
CA THR A 1084 -52.78 0.90 30.24
C THR A 1084 -53.55 2.00 29.50
N ALA A 1085 -53.24 3.26 29.78
CA ALA A 1085 -53.72 4.42 29.04
C ALA A 1085 -52.55 5.12 28.36
N THR A 1086 -52.73 5.56 27.12
CA THR A 1086 -51.75 6.35 26.38
C THR A 1086 -52.35 7.66 25.87
N VAL A 1087 -51.69 8.79 26.17
CA VAL A 1087 -52.05 10.13 25.68
C VAL A 1087 -50.80 10.80 25.12
N VAL A 1088 -50.83 11.22 23.84
CA VAL A 1088 -49.69 11.88 23.17
C VAL A 1088 -48.38 11.10 23.38
N ASN A 1089 -48.42 9.79 23.14
CA ASN A 1089 -47.33 8.84 23.36
C ASN A 1089 -46.86 8.66 24.82
N SER A 1090 -47.38 9.38 25.82
CA SER A 1090 -47.12 9.05 27.23
C SER A 1090 -48.04 7.93 27.68
N THR A 1091 -47.48 6.83 28.18
CA THR A 1091 -48.24 5.67 28.66
C THR A 1091 -48.17 5.56 30.19
N SER A 1092 -49.31 5.21 30.82
CA SER A 1092 -49.44 4.95 32.25
C SER A 1092 -48.80 3.61 32.67
N GLU A 1093 -48.76 3.37 33.98
CA GLU A 1093 -48.63 2.02 34.54
C GLU A 1093 -49.83 1.12 34.15
N PHE A 1094 -49.74 -0.16 34.49
CA PHE A 1094 -50.91 -1.05 34.47
C PHE A 1094 -51.87 -0.66 35.60
N GLY A 1095 -53.16 -0.60 35.29
CA GLY A 1095 -54.21 -0.45 36.30
C GLY A 1095 -54.40 -1.71 37.15
N ASN A 1096 -55.20 -1.58 38.19
CA ASN A 1096 -55.61 -2.71 39.02
C ASN A 1096 -56.30 -3.80 38.19
N THR A 1097 -56.11 -5.05 38.60
CA THR A 1097 -56.66 -6.20 37.91
C THR A 1097 -58.17 -6.35 38.12
N PHE A 1098 -58.90 -6.80 37.09
CA PHE A 1098 -60.35 -6.96 37.14
C PHE A 1098 -60.81 -8.34 36.58
N PRO A 1099 -61.69 -9.08 37.28
CA PRO A 1099 -62.21 -10.35 36.80
C PRO A 1099 -63.31 -10.19 35.73
N VAL A 1100 -63.20 -10.93 34.64
CA VAL A 1100 -64.17 -10.92 33.52
C VAL A 1100 -65.40 -11.78 33.86
N GLY A 1101 -66.57 -11.17 33.94
CA GLY A 1101 -67.86 -11.85 34.14
C GLY A 1101 -68.49 -12.42 32.87
N ALA A 1102 -69.58 -13.19 33.04
CA ALA A 1102 -70.41 -13.63 31.92
C ALA A 1102 -71.46 -12.55 31.57
N ALA A 1103 -71.72 -12.32 30.28
CA ALA A 1103 -72.81 -11.43 29.87
C ALA A 1103 -74.17 -12.00 30.33
N THR A 1104 -74.79 -11.37 31.32
CA THR A 1104 -76.13 -11.78 31.79
C THR A 1104 -77.20 -11.27 30.84
N VAL A 1105 -77.87 -12.17 30.12
CA VAL A 1105 -79.11 -11.84 29.43
C VAL A 1105 -80.21 -11.71 30.48
N ILE A 1106 -80.66 -10.49 30.79
CA ILE A 1106 -81.91 -10.29 31.50
C ILE A 1106 -83.04 -10.73 30.56
N THR A 1107 -83.39 -12.01 30.58
CA THR A 1107 -84.67 -12.45 30.01
C THR A 1107 -85.76 -12.04 30.97
N ASN A 1108 -86.60 -11.09 30.54
CA ASN A 1108 -87.64 -10.47 31.34
C ASN A 1108 -88.73 -11.51 31.72
N ARG A 1109 -88.50 -12.33 32.75
CA ARG A 1109 -89.50 -13.28 33.27
C ARG A 1109 -90.41 -12.53 34.26
N LYS A 1110 -91.45 -11.91 33.69
CA LYS A 1110 -92.70 -11.40 34.29
C LYS A 1110 -92.91 -11.79 35.77
N ILE A 1111 -92.65 -10.87 36.69
CA ILE A 1111 -93.16 -10.95 38.07
C ILE A 1111 -94.65 -10.61 38.03
N THR A 1112 -95.52 -11.60 38.23
CA THR A 1112 -96.96 -11.38 38.44
C THR A 1112 -97.24 -11.48 39.94
N TYR A 1113 -97.57 -10.35 40.57
CA TYR A 1113 -98.09 -10.30 41.93
C TYR A 1113 -99.46 -10.99 41.99
N ARG A 1114 -99.63 -11.97 42.90
CA ARG A 1114 -100.95 -12.39 43.39
C ARG A 1114 -101.27 -11.60 44.66
N VAL A 1115 -102.28 -10.74 44.60
CA VAL A 1115 -102.95 -10.21 45.80
C VAL A 1115 -104.13 -11.14 46.09
N ASN A 1116 -104.21 -11.66 47.32
CA ASN A 1116 -105.34 -12.44 47.81
C ASN A 1116 -106.09 -11.62 48.86
N ARG A 1117 -107.37 -11.36 48.54
CA ARG A 1117 -108.49 -10.83 49.33
C ARG A 1117 -108.47 -9.37 49.75
#